data_AF-A0A016QLT3-F1
#
_entry.id   AF-A0A016QLT3-F1
#
_cell.length_a   1.000
_cell.length_b   1.000
_cell.length_c   1.000
_cell.angle_alpha   90.00
_cell.angle_beta   90.00
_cell.angle_gamma   90.00
#
_symmetry.space_group_name_H-M   'P 1'
#
loop_
_entity.id
_entity.type
_entity.pdbx_description
1 polymer ?
#
loop_
_entity_poly.entity_id
_entity_poly.type
_entity_poly.pdbx_seq_one_letter_code
_entity_poly.pdbx_strand_id
1 'polypeptide(L)'
;MTAPGPSSEPLYRLPVRLLGDLVSPRALERILQDAAQARGRTPETLDAPTLEDILKREVFKRLQLSVPAALAKRRVSDVIRELLETTPAPPTQGGGEQPLSVLEDGARRFTLYFDWPETQRLRGVLGVARQQQQAGQDITPLVREGQDLIALMERRLQEGLVAQAQDLAELQAAFRRVQGMGGKDVRRLESLIAQIDEAQGQSVLLPAEVERARNITFTLRKLLESSVVQPLASGEAPTPLDPEAQARVLALEQEHVARQLADLAREFGPLLRARPDLEGQVQAVRAEHASGTVRADRVDAWRAELEAARDAALTEQRADLAAIEAHLGTLPDSPELAEARTALDVVRLTLAGGGLATDELRDLHGTLAALEATPETAARLLAGQRELAEVERAARDVPGASSDLAPQLAAARAALGRGEDVDTDALWAALERRMGEAAQQRQDFDARADFVIREYDTVRHLAGETTQKLGRLAETLRAQRRLGAMSADARERYAQTLTDAEALLAEAHAEYEAAQEVTASFGADALSGLLDVFDYGSGAGGDLFGAAASAEPPATQNDFPDDTWQVRGGRVTAGREEPAARGVATLLEQATLLGALSLRFEDERGAWAARQDGAGGWRVARGPNAGTLDDRFGGWLATGEVRQ
;
A
#
# COMPACT_ATOMS: atom_id res chain seq x y z
N MET A 1 52.93 -24.22 21.70
CA MET A 1 51.54 -24.28 21.21
C MET A 1 50.76 -23.21 21.96
N THR A 2 50.68 -22.02 21.39
CA THR A 2 50.00 -20.84 21.94
C THR A 2 48.55 -20.83 21.43
N ALA A 3 47.60 -20.63 22.34
CA ALA A 3 46.17 -20.58 22.04
C ALA A 3 45.82 -19.41 21.09
N PRO A 4 44.79 -19.55 20.22
CA PRO A 4 44.30 -18.45 19.39
C PRO A 4 43.53 -17.45 20.27
N GLY A 5 43.81 -16.15 20.09
CA GLY A 5 43.10 -15.05 20.74
C GLY A 5 41.66 -14.89 20.24
N PRO A 6 40.84 -14.05 20.89
CA PRO A 6 39.44 -13.84 20.52
C PRO A 6 39.37 -13.32 19.08
N SER A 7 38.65 -14.03 18.22
CA SER A 7 38.36 -13.64 16.85
C SER A 7 37.64 -12.29 16.84
N SER A 8 38.35 -11.24 16.41
CA SER A 8 37.77 -9.93 16.09
C SER A 8 36.68 -10.14 15.04
N GLU A 9 35.44 -9.82 15.38
CA GLU A 9 34.32 -9.87 14.44
C GLU A 9 34.63 -8.93 13.26
N PRO A 10 34.41 -9.35 11.99
CA PRO A 10 34.69 -8.50 10.85
C PRO A 10 33.76 -7.28 10.85
N LEU A 11 34.31 -6.10 10.62
CA LEU A 11 33.65 -4.79 10.82
C LEU A 11 32.29 -4.66 10.11
N TYR A 12 32.12 -5.30 8.96
CA TYR A 12 30.87 -5.26 8.18
C TYR A 12 29.68 -5.98 8.85
N ARG A 13 29.90 -6.83 9.86
CA ARG A 13 28.82 -7.50 10.60
C ARG A 13 28.13 -6.62 11.64
N LEU A 14 28.81 -5.56 12.10
CA LEU A 14 28.24 -4.63 13.06
C LEU A 14 27.01 -3.89 12.48
N PRO A 15 27.06 -3.33 11.25
CA PRO A 15 25.87 -2.80 10.60
C PRO A 15 24.78 -3.84 10.34
N VAL A 16 25.14 -5.08 9.98
CA VAL A 16 24.18 -6.16 9.71
C VAL A 16 23.39 -6.52 10.98
N ARG A 17 24.05 -6.50 12.14
CA ARG A 17 23.42 -6.75 13.44
C ARG A 17 22.51 -5.60 13.87
N LEU A 18 22.97 -4.36 13.72
CA LEU A 18 22.30 -3.17 14.26
C LEU A 18 21.18 -2.62 13.38
N LEU A 19 21.13 -2.99 12.10
CA LEU A 19 20.08 -2.61 11.15
C LEU A 19 19.21 -3.80 10.73
N GLY A 20 19.46 -4.98 11.30
CA GLY A 20 18.76 -6.23 10.97
C GLY A 20 17.29 -6.24 11.41
N ASP A 21 16.90 -5.31 12.27
CA ASP A 21 15.54 -5.01 12.71
C ASP A 21 14.75 -4.17 11.70
N LEU A 22 15.44 -3.33 10.90
CA LEU A 22 14.82 -2.42 9.93
C LEU A 22 14.91 -2.94 8.49
N VAL A 23 15.92 -3.75 8.17
CA VAL A 23 16.13 -4.34 6.84
C VAL A 23 16.61 -5.78 7.01
N SER A 24 16.18 -6.69 6.13
CA SER A 24 16.56 -8.09 6.26
C SER A 24 18.10 -8.26 6.21
N PRO A 25 18.70 -9.04 7.14
CA PRO A 25 20.15 -9.20 7.23
C PRO A 25 20.79 -9.66 5.91
N ARG A 26 20.12 -10.55 5.18
CA ARG A 26 20.56 -11.03 3.86
C ARG A 26 20.56 -9.95 2.78
N ALA A 27 19.57 -9.04 2.79
CA ALA A 27 19.54 -7.94 1.84
C ALA A 27 20.64 -6.93 2.15
N LEU A 28 20.88 -6.67 3.44
CA LEU A 28 21.92 -5.76 3.89
C LEU A 28 23.33 -6.29 3.60
N GLU A 29 23.59 -7.57 3.86
CA GLU A 29 24.84 -8.25 3.46
C GLU A 29 25.08 -8.17 1.96
N ARG A 30 24.04 -8.38 1.14
CA ARG A 30 24.15 -8.28 -0.31
C ARG A 30 24.50 -6.87 -0.76
N ILE A 31 23.92 -5.84 -0.14
CA ILE A 31 24.23 -4.43 -0.46
C ILE A 31 25.66 -4.07 -0.06
N LEU A 32 26.10 -4.49 1.12
CA LEU A 32 27.49 -4.30 1.56
C LEU A 32 28.46 -5.01 0.62
N GLN A 33 28.10 -6.21 0.14
CA GLN A 33 28.88 -6.98 -0.81
C GLN A 33 28.96 -6.32 -2.19
N ASP A 34 27.83 -5.88 -2.74
CA ASP A 34 27.77 -5.19 -4.03
C ASP A 34 28.54 -3.85 -3.98
N ALA A 35 28.41 -3.10 -2.87
CA ALA A 35 29.07 -1.82 -2.66
C ALA A 35 30.58 -1.96 -2.40
N ALA A 36 31.02 -3.05 -1.76
CA ALA A 36 32.42 -3.40 -1.63
C ALA A 36 33.03 -3.76 -2.98
N GLN A 37 32.33 -4.59 -3.77
CA GLN A 37 32.77 -4.98 -5.11
C GLN A 37 32.89 -3.79 -6.06
N ALA A 38 31.94 -2.85 -6.02
CA ALA A 38 32.01 -1.60 -6.80
C ALA A 38 33.24 -0.74 -6.47
N ARG A 39 33.79 -0.89 -5.25
CA ARG A 39 35.01 -0.22 -4.77
C ARG A 39 36.27 -1.10 -4.90
N GLY A 40 36.17 -2.24 -5.60
CA GLY A 40 37.28 -3.18 -5.82
C GLY A 40 37.72 -3.94 -4.57
N ARG A 41 36.86 -4.03 -3.54
CA ARG A 41 37.15 -4.67 -2.25
C ARG A 41 36.19 -5.84 -1.97
N THR A 42 36.55 -6.66 -0.99
CA THR A 42 35.65 -7.69 -0.43
C THR A 42 35.11 -7.24 0.94
N PRO A 43 33.94 -7.73 1.39
CA PRO A 43 33.34 -7.34 2.68
C PRO A 43 34.29 -7.47 3.87
N GLU A 44 35.17 -8.47 3.84
CA GLU A 44 36.17 -8.77 4.87
C GLU A 44 37.36 -7.78 4.88
N THR A 45 37.53 -6.98 3.82
CA THR A 45 38.62 -6.00 3.65
C THR A 45 38.12 -4.54 3.73
N LEU A 46 36.87 -4.35 4.13
CA LEU A 46 36.30 -3.01 4.34
C LEU A 46 36.93 -2.38 5.59
N ASP A 47 37.54 -1.21 5.40
CA ASP A 47 37.96 -0.35 6.50
C ASP A 47 36.78 0.52 6.98
N ALA A 48 36.88 1.06 8.20
CA ALA A 48 35.85 1.91 8.79
C ALA A 48 35.38 3.08 7.88
N PRO A 49 36.27 3.87 7.22
CA PRO A 49 35.81 4.97 6.36
C PRO A 49 35.13 4.49 5.07
N THR A 50 35.55 3.37 4.47
CA THR A 50 34.85 2.81 3.32
C THR A 50 33.50 2.24 3.74
N LEU A 51 33.42 1.61 4.90
CA LEU A 51 32.16 1.09 5.45
C LEU A 51 31.21 2.24 5.83
N GLU A 52 31.72 3.34 6.39
CA GLU A 52 30.97 4.57 6.63
C GLU A 52 30.42 5.17 5.33
N ASP A 53 31.22 5.25 4.26
CA ASP A 53 30.78 5.73 2.94
C ASP A 53 29.68 4.82 2.37
N ILE A 54 29.86 3.49 2.47
CA ILE A 54 28.85 2.50 2.06
C ILE A 54 27.56 2.66 2.87
N LEU A 55 27.68 2.91 4.17
CA LEU A 55 26.54 3.12 5.06
C LEU A 55 25.78 4.41 4.70
N LYS A 56 26.51 5.51 4.41
CA LYS A 56 25.93 6.81 4.06
C LYS A 56 25.33 6.87 2.66
N ARG A 57 25.83 6.07 1.69
CA ARG A 57 25.44 6.21 0.28
C ARG A 57 24.56 5.07 -0.20
N GLU A 58 24.94 3.83 0.02
CA GLU A 58 24.22 2.66 -0.48
C GLU A 58 23.20 2.14 0.53
N VAL A 59 23.61 1.95 1.78
CA VAL A 59 22.73 1.41 2.83
C VAL A 59 21.70 2.44 3.25
N PHE A 60 22.08 3.71 3.44
CA PHE A 60 21.14 4.80 3.71
C PHE A 60 20.11 4.96 2.60
N LYS A 61 20.54 4.96 1.32
CA LYS A 61 19.62 5.03 0.18
C LYS A 61 18.68 3.83 0.12
N ARG A 62 19.13 2.64 0.54
CA ARG A 62 18.26 1.47 0.65
C ARG A 62 17.29 1.60 1.83
N LEU A 63 17.76 2.01 2.99
CA LEU A 63 16.95 2.24 4.18
C LEU A 63 15.85 3.26 3.93
N GLN A 64 16.14 4.32 3.18
CA GLN A 64 15.14 5.31 2.75
C GLN A 64 13.99 4.71 1.93
N LEU A 65 14.16 3.53 1.33
CA LEU A 65 13.07 2.84 0.62
C LEU A 65 12.13 2.09 1.59
N SER A 66 12.54 1.88 2.83
CA SER A 66 11.82 1.09 3.85
C SER A 66 11.45 1.88 5.10
N VAL A 67 12.18 2.95 5.42
CA VAL A 67 12.00 3.76 6.64
C VAL A 67 12.22 5.26 6.35
N PRO A 68 11.60 6.18 7.12
CA PRO A 68 11.76 7.62 6.94
C PRO A 68 13.22 8.08 7.02
N ALA A 69 13.59 9.10 6.23
CA ALA A 69 14.97 9.54 6.06
C ALA A 69 15.64 10.05 7.36
N ALA A 70 14.87 10.61 8.30
CA ALA A 70 15.37 11.05 9.60
C ALA A 70 15.81 9.85 10.45
N LEU A 71 15.00 8.78 10.48
CA LEU A 71 15.30 7.56 11.21
C LEU A 71 16.40 6.75 10.53
N ALA A 72 16.36 6.63 9.19
CA ALA A 72 17.45 6.03 8.43
C ALA A 72 18.77 6.75 8.72
N LYS A 73 18.76 8.09 8.78
CA LYS A 73 19.96 8.88 9.09
C LYS A 73 20.38 8.66 10.52
N ARG A 74 19.48 8.71 11.49
CA ARG A 74 19.78 8.48 12.91
C ARG A 74 20.39 7.10 13.12
N ARG A 75 19.75 6.04 12.61
CA ARG A 75 20.23 4.66 12.72
C ARG A 75 21.54 4.40 11.99
N VAL A 76 21.71 4.93 10.77
CA VAL A 76 23.00 4.90 10.08
C VAL A 76 24.05 5.68 10.86
N SER A 77 23.70 6.82 11.46
CA SER A 77 24.61 7.63 12.28
C SER A 77 24.96 6.96 13.60
N ASP A 78 24.05 6.21 14.21
CA ASP A 78 24.28 5.44 15.44
C ASP A 78 25.19 4.24 15.15
N VAL A 79 24.97 3.54 14.03
CA VAL A 79 25.86 2.49 13.54
C VAL A 79 27.24 3.04 13.19
N ILE A 80 27.30 4.20 12.52
CA ILE A 80 28.57 4.89 12.22
C ILE A 80 29.23 5.35 13.51
N ARG A 81 28.49 5.86 14.49
CA ARG A 81 29.00 6.26 15.80
C ARG A 81 29.62 5.08 16.52
N GLU A 82 28.93 3.94 16.58
CA GLU A 82 29.44 2.70 17.17
C GLU A 82 30.65 2.15 16.39
N LEU A 83 30.69 2.34 15.07
CA LEU A 83 31.80 1.98 14.18
C LEU A 83 33.03 2.91 14.30
N LEU A 84 32.81 4.20 14.60
CA LEU A 84 33.84 5.20 14.84
C LEU A 84 34.36 5.15 16.28
N GLU A 85 33.51 4.83 17.26
CA GLU A 85 33.93 4.52 18.63
C GLU A 85 34.86 3.30 18.67
N THR A 86 34.71 2.39 17.71
CA THR A 86 35.57 1.20 17.54
C THR A 86 36.82 1.45 16.68
N THR A 87 37.00 2.62 16.05
CA THR A 87 38.14 2.89 15.14
C THR A 87 38.62 4.36 15.17
N PRO A 88 39.90 4.67 15.47
CA PRO A 88 40.38 6.07 15.54
C PRO A 88 40.60 6.71 14.15
N ALA A 89 40.24 8.00 14.00
CA ALA A 89 40.11 8.72 12.72
C ALA A 89 41.28 9.69 12.36
N PRO A 90 41.50 9.95 11.05
CA PRO A 90 41.90 11.28 10.54
C PRO A 90 41.12 11.66 9.23
N PRO A 91 41.29 12.86 8.62
CA PRO A 91 40.21 13.82 8.33
C PRO A 91 39.65 13.80 6.90
N THR A 92 38.46 14.39 6.77
CA THR A 92 37.56 14.40 5.60
C THR A 92 37.89 15.48 4.57
N GLN A 93 37.71 15.17 3.27
CA GLN A 93 37.58 16.15 2.17
C GLN A 93 36.21 16.01 1.49
N GLY A 94 35.61 17.16 1.14
CA GLY A 94 34.27 17.28 0.58
C GLY A 94 34.16 17.20 -0.95
N GLY A 95 32.92 17.14 -1.41
CA GLY A 95 32.48 17.27 -2.81
C GLY A 95 30.95 17.22 -2.84
N GLY A 96 30.22 17.86 -3.73
CA GLY A 96 30.56 18.70 -4.88
C GLY A 96 29.23 19.01 -5.58
N GLU A 97 29.03 20.30 -5.87
CA GLU A 97 28.11 20.90 -6.86
C GLU A 97 27.27 19.90 -7.69
N GLN A 98 26.00 19.64 -7.32
CA GLN A 98 24.81 19.41 -8.21
C GLN A 98 23.44 19.34 -7.45
N PRO A 99 23.16 20.09 -6.37
CA PRO A 99 21.99 19.78 -5.54
C PRO A 99 20.71 20.54 -5.97
N LEU A 100 20.86 21.75 -6.54
CA LEU A 100 19.73 22.64 -6.83
C LEU A 100 18.98 22.27 -8.12
N SER A 101 19.67 21.77 -9.15
CA SER A 101 19.05 21.38 -10.43
C SER A 101 17.99 20.28 -10.25
N VAL A 102 18.25 19.30 -9.36
CA VAL A 102 17.30 18.24 -9.01
C VAL A 102 15.99 18.81 -8.46
N LEU A 103 16.08 19.86 -7.62
CA LEU A 103 14.90 20.51 -7.07
C LEU A 103 14.14 21.31 -8.13
N GLU A 104 14.85 21.96 -9.05
CA GLU A 104 14.23 22.72 -10.16
C GLU A 104 13.47 21.79 -11.11
N ASP A 105 14.05 20.63 -11.45
CA ASP A 105 13.39 19.63 -12.29
C ASP A 105 12.19 18.99 -11.56
N GLY A 106 12.33 18.72 -10.25
CA GLY A 106 11.22 18.30 -9.41
C GLY A 106 10.07 19.32 -9.41
N ALA A 107 10.36 20.60 -9.19
CA ALA A 107 9.34 21.66 -9.20
C ALA A 107 8.66 21.81 -10.57
N ARG A 108 9.40 21.63 -11.68
CA ARG A 108 8.82 21.63 -13.03
C ARG A 108 7.82 20.50 -13.22
N ARG A 109 8.15 19.29 -12.78
CA ARG A 109 7.27 18.10 -12.91
C ARG A 109 5.93 18.28 -12.20
N PHE A 110 5.92 18.94 -11.04
CA PHE A 110 4.71 19.17 -10.25
C PHE A 110 4.00 20.50 -10.55
N THR A 111 4.33 21.18 -11.66
CA THR A 111 3.73 22.47 -12.02
C THR A 111 2.20 22.41 -12.16
N LEU A 112 1.67 21.27 -12.64
CA LEU A 112 0.23 21.05 -12.81
C LEU A 112 -0.54 20.92 -11.48
N TYR A 113 0.17 20.73 -10.37
CA TYR A 113 -0.40 20.55 -9.03
C TYR A 113 -0.08 21.76 -8.14
N PHE A 114 -0.28 22.97 -8.68
CA PHE A 114 -0.04 24.23 -7.98
C PHE A 114 -0.82 24.32 -6.67
N ASP A 115 -2.03 23.79 -6.64
CA ASP A 115 -2.92 23.88 -5.47
C ASP A 115 -2.47 22.98 -4.31
N TRP A 116 -1.45 22.13 -4.51
CA TRP A 116 -0.88 21.33 -3.43
C TRP A 116 0.02 22.20 -2.54
N PRO A 117 -0.18 22.18 -1.20
CA PRO A 117 0.64 22.96 -0.29
C PRO A 117 2.12 22.58 -0.36
N GLU A 118 2.43 21.32 -0.65
CA GLU A 118 3.80 20.82 -0.81
C GLU A 118 4.51 21.46 -2.02
N THR A 119 3.78 21.71 -3.11
CA THR A 119 4.29 22.40 -4.31
C THR A 119 4.65 23.85 -4.00
N GLN A 120 3.81 24.54 -3.22
CA GLN A 120 4.08 25.92 -2.78
C GLN A 120 5.31 25.96 -1.87
N ARG A 121 5.39 25.04 -0.90
CA ARG A 121 6.53 24.93 0.00
C ARG A 121 7.83 24.66 -0.76
N LEU A 122 7.83 23.74 -1.74
CA LEU A 122 9.01 23.47 -2.56
C LEU A 122 9.51 24.71 -3.29
N ARG A 123 8.61 25.57 -3.78
CA ARG A 123 8.98 26.85 -4.41
C ARG A 123 9.58 27.83 -3.41
N GLY A 124 9.02 27.89 -2.20
CA GLY A 124 9.57 28.68 -1.10
C GLY A 124 11.00 28.26 -0.77
N VAL A 125 11.20 26.96 -0.54
CA VAL A 125 12.51 26.35 -0.29
C VAL A 125 13.49 26.63 -1.43
N LEU A 126 13.05 26.50 -2.69
CA LEU A 126 13.87 26.82 -3.87
C LEU A 126 14.27 28.30 -3.95
N GLY A 127 13.35 29.21 -3.62
CA GLY A 127 13.62 30.64 -3.61
C GLY A 127 14.71 31.00 -2.60
N VAL A 128 14.56 30.48 -1.38
CA VAL A 128 15.54 30.68 -0.29
C VAL A 128 16.87 30.01 -0.61
N ALA A 129 16.87 28.78 -1.14
CA ALA A 129 18.10 28.08 -1.51
C ALA A 129 18.90 28.86 -2.58
N ARG A 130 18.23 29.48 -3.56
CA ARG A 130 18.90 30.35 -4.55
C ARG A 130 19.54 31.57 -3.90
N GLN A 131 18.84 32.22 -2.97
CA GLN A 131 19.35 33.40 -2.27
C GLN A 131 20.57 33.04 -1.39
N GLN A 132 20.50 31.94 -0.65
CA GLN A 132 21.60 31.45 0.18
C GLN A 132 22.81 31.01 -0.65
N GLN A 133 22.59 30.35 -1.78
CA GLN A 133 23.67 29.98 -2.70
C GLN A 133 24.37 31.23 -3.27
N GLN A 134 23.60 32.26 -3.65
CA GLN A 134 24.17 33.54 -4.11
C GLN A 134 24.98 34.24 -3.01
N ALA A 135 24.58 34.07 -1.75
CA ALA A 135 25.30 34.57 -0.57
C ALA A 135 26.47 33.67 -0.11
N GLY A 136 26.72 32.54 -0.78
CA GLY A 136 27.79 31.59 -0.42
C GLY A 136 27.53 30.80 0.87
N GLN A 137 26.27 30.68 1.30
CA GLN A 137 25.87 29.93 2.49
C GLN A 137 25.62 28.43 2.19
N ASP A 138 25.61 27.58 3.22
CA ASP A 138 25.35 26.15 3.07
C ASP A 138 23.86 25.88 2.78
N ILE A 139 23.58 25.38 1.57
CA ILE A 139 22.23 25.05 1.10
C ILE A 139 21.83 23.59 1.35
N THR A 140 22.74 22.76 1.87
CA THR A 140 22.51 21.34 2.13
C THR A 140 21.20 21.04 2.90
N PRO A 141 20.84 21.75 3.98
CA PRO A 141 19.58 21.48 4.69
C PRO A 141 18.34 21.77 3.83
N LEU A 142 18.33 22.87 3.07
CA LEU A 142 17.22 23.24 2.19
C LEU A 142 17.06 22.25 1.03
N VAL A 143 18.18 21.75 0.50
CA VAL A 143 18.13 20.75 -0.56
C VAL A 143 17.51 19.45 -0.07
N ARG A 144 17.88 19.01 1.14
CA ARG A 144 17.31 17.82 1.75
C ARG A 144 15.80 17.99 1.98
N GLU A 145 15.37 19.12 2.52
CA GLU A 145 13.96 19.42 2.69
C GLU A 145 13.21 19.40 1.35
N GLY A 146 13.77 20.02 0.30
CA GLY A 146 13.19 20.00 -1.04
C GLY A 146 13.07 18.59 -1.63
N GLN A 147 14.07 17.72 -1.40
CA GLN A 147 14.03 16.32 -1.83
C GLN A 147 12.95 15.52 -1.10
N ASP A 148 12.82 15.73 0.22
CA ASP A 148 11.78 15.07 1.02
C ASP A 148 10.38 15.49 0.54
N LEU A 149 10.18 16.77 0.17
CA LEU A 149 8.93 17.27 -0.42
C LEU A 149 8.65 16.66 -1.79
N ILE A 150 9.67 16.48 -2.64
CA ILE A 150 9.50 15.81 -3.94
C ILE A 150 9.06 14.36 -3.73
N ALA A 151 9.72 13.61 -2.84
CA ALA A 151 9.37 12.23 -2.55
C ALA A 151 7.93 12.12 -2.00
N LEU A 152 7.52 13.07 -1.14
CA LEU A 152 6.16 13.18 -0.62
C LEU A 152 5.13 13.38 -1.75
N MET A 153 5.40 14.32 -2.67
CA MET A 153 4.51 14.57 -3.82
C MET A 153 4.48 13.40 -4.81
N GLU A 154 5.60 12.71 -5.03
CA GLU A 154 5.65 11.50 -5.85
C GLU A 154 4.79 10.38 -5.26
N ARG A 155 4.90 10.14 -3.95
CA ARG A 155 4.04 9.20 -3.23
C ARG A 155 2.57 9.57 -3.40
N ARG A 156 2.22 10.84 -3.14
CA ARG A 156 0.85 11.35 -3.28
C ARG A 156 0.32 11.17 -4.70
N LEU A 157 1.14 11.42 -5.71
CA LEU A 157 0.80 11.20 -7.11
C LEU A 157 0.51 9.72 -7.41
N GLN A 158 1.40 8.81 -6.99
CA GLN A 158 1.21 7.37 -7.19
C GLN A 158 -0.05 6.84 -6.51
N GLU A 159 -0.29 7.23 -5.26
CA GLU A 159 -1.49 6.86 -4.51
C GLU A 159 -2.77 7.42 -5.13
N GLY A 160 -2.70 8.65 -5.65
CA GLY A 160 -3.78 9.29 -6.39
C GLY A 160 -4.09 8.56 -7.71
N LEU A 161 -3.07 8.10 -8.43
CA LEU A 161 -3.24 7.41 -9.71
C LEU A 161 -3.89 6.03 -9.53
N VAL A 162 -3.59 5.36 -8.41
CA VAL A 162 -4.28 4.12 -8.04
C VAL A 162 -5.75 4.39 -7.71
N ALA A 163 -6.04 5.48 -6.99
CA ALA A 163 -7.43 5.88 -6.70
C ALA A 163 -8.19 6.22 -7.99
N GLN A 164 -7.61 7.05 -8.85
CA GLN A 164 -8.21 7.44 -10.13
C GLN A 164 -8.44 6.23 -11.05
N ALA A 165 -7.53 5.25 -11.07
CA ALA A 165 -7.73 4.01 -11.82
C ALA A 165 -8.92 3.20 -11.30
N GLN A 166 -9.05 3.09 -9.97
CA GLN A 166 -10.21 2.43 -9.35
C GLN A 166 -11.50 3.16 -9.70
N ASP A 167 -11.52 4.48 -9.57
CA ASP A 167 -12.66 5.31 -9.92
C ASP A 167 -13.06 5.17 -11.39
N LEU A 168 -12.08 5.18 -12.29
CA LEU A 168 -12.30 5.00 -13.72
C LEU A 168 -12.96 3.64 -14.00
N ALA A 169 -12.49 2.57 -13.35
CA ALA A 169 -13.09 1.25 -13.48
C ALA A 169 -14.54 1.21 -12.96
N GLU A 170 -14.83 1.89 -11.83
CA GLU A 170 -16.19 2.03 -11.29
C GLU A 170 -17.09 2.86 -12.21
N LEU A 171 -16.61 3.99 -12.72
CA LEU A 171 -17.32 4.88 -13.64
C LEU A 171 -17.66 4.17 -14.95
N GLN A 172 -16.72 3.42 -15.53
CA GLN A 172 -16.95 2.61 -16.73
C GLN A 172 -18.01 1.52 -16.49
N ALA A 173 -17.96 0.85 -15.33
CA ALA A 173 -18.95 -0.16 -14.97
C ALA A 173 -20.35 0.45 -14.79
N ALA A 174 -20.45 1.61 -14.12
CA ALA A 174 -21.70 2.34 -13.95
C ALA A 174 -22.24 2.87 -15.28
N PHE A 175 -21.37 3.40 -16.15
CA PHE A 175 -21.73 3.92 -17.47
C PHE A 175 -22.43 2.86 -18.34
N ARG A 176 -21.93 1.62 -18.33
CA ARG A 176 -22.56 0.51 -19.08
C ARG A 176 -24.03 0.27 -18.71
N ARG A 177 -24.43 0.61 -17.49
CA ARG A 177 -25.82 0.49 -17.01
C ARG A 177 -26.70 1.66 -17.42
N VAL A 178 -26.14 2.87 -17.45
CA VAL A 178 -26.90 4.10 -17.74
C VAL A 178 -26.83 4.55 -19.20
N GLN A 179 -25.92 4.01 -20.01
CA GLN A 179 -25.73 4.39 -21.43
C GLN A 179 -27.01 4.29 -22.26
N GLY A 180 -27.92 3.35 -21.93
CA GLY A 180 -29.20 3.17 -22.61
C GLY A 180 -30.21 4.30 -22.38
N MET A 181 -30.03 5.14 -21.34
CA MET A 181 -30.91 6.29 -21.08
C MET A 181 -30.74 7.41 -22.11
N GLY A 182 -29.57 7.51 -22.74
CA GLY A 182 -29.23 8.58 -23.67
C GLY A 182 -29.25 9.98 -23.05
N GLY A 183 -29.18 11.01 -23.90
CA GLY A 183 -29.25 12.42 -23.46
C GLY A 183 -27.90 13.11 -23.26
N LYS A 184 -27.95 14.38 -22.85
CA LYS A 184 -26.77 15.26 -22.72
C LYS A 184 -25.81 14.81 -21.63
N ASP A 185 -26.33 14.34 -20.50
CA ASP A 185 -25.52 14.01 -19.33
C ASP A 185 -24.79 12.67 -19.52
N VAL A 186 -25.38 11.72 -20.25
CA VAL A 186 -24.71 10.48 -20.68
C VAL A 186 -23.54 10.77 -21.63
N ARG A 187 -23.73 11.63 -22.64
CA ARG A 187 -22.64 12.05 -23.55
C ARG A 187 -21.52 12.79 -22.82
N ARG A 188 -21.88 13.64 -21.85
CA ARG A 188 -20.92 14.36 -21.01
C ARG A 188 -20.13 13.39 -20.14
N LEU A 189 -20.78 12.39 -19.55
CA LEU A 189 -20.13 11.33 -18.77
C LEU A 189 -19.16 10.52 -19.63
N GLU A 190 -19.58 10.11 -20.84
CA GLU A 190 -18.72 9.41 -21.81
C GLU A 190 -17.46 10.23 -22.14
N SER A 191 -17.63 11.53 -22.42
CA SER A 191 -16.50 12.43 -22.71
C SER A 191 -15.55 12.58 -21.52
N LEU A 192 -16.08 12.69 -20.30
CA LEU A 192 -15.27 12.78 -19.09
C LEU A 192 -14.52 11.46 -18.82
N ILE A 193 -15.17 10.31 -19.01
CA ILE A 193 -14.52 8.99 -18.87
C ILE A 193 -13.35 8.87 -19.86
N ALA A 194 -13.54 9.26 -21.12
CA ALA A 194 -12.47 9.25 -22.12
C ALA A 194 -11.30 10.19 -21.73
N GLN A 195 -11.61 11.38 -21.23
CA GLN A 195 -10.60 12.34 -20.77
C GLN A 195 -9.80 11.79 -19.57
N ILE A 196 -10.48 11.17 -18.61
CA ILE A 196 -9.84 10.57 -17.42
C ILE A 196 -8.98 9.37 -17.83
N ASP A 197 -9.44 8.53 -18.75
CA ASP A 197 -8.69 7.38 -19.29
C ASP A 197 -7.40 7.82 -20.00
N GLU A 198 -7.48 8.85 -20.86
CA GLU A 198 -6.30 9.43 -21.52
C GLU A 198 -5.30 9.98 -20.49
N ALA A 199 -5.77 10.75 -19.50
CA ALA A 199 -4.91 11.30 -18.46
C ALA A 199 -4.29 10.21 -17.58
N GLN A 200 -5.04 9.15 -17.26
CA GLN A 200 -4.53 7.98 -16.55
C GLN A 200 -3.39 7.32 -17.34
N GLY A 201 -3.53 7.17 -18.66
CA GLY A 201 -2.48 6.68 -19.55
C GLY A 201 -1.23 7.57 -19.56
N GLN A 202 -1.40 8.87 -19.37
CA GLN A 202 -0.32 9.86 -19.24
C GLN A 202 0.22 10.00 -17.81
N SER A 203 -0.29 9.24 -16.84
CA SER A 203 0.05 9.35 -15.41
C SER A 203 -0.21 10.75 -14.82
N VAL A 204 -1.30 11.39 -15.24
CA VAL A 204 -1.77 12.69 -14.78
C VAL A 204 -3.06 12.55 -13.97
N LEU A 205 -3.15 13.27 -12.84
CA LEU A 205 -4.37 13.31 -12.03
C LEU A 205 -5.33 14.39 -12.51
N LEU A 206 -6.60 14.02 -12.59
CA LEU A 206 -7.73 14.89 -12.95
C LEU A 206 -8.83 14.77 -11.86
N PRO A 207 -8.56 15.21 -10.62
CA PRO A 207 -9.49 15.02 -9.50
C PRO A 207 -10.84 15.71 -9.74
N ALA A 208 -10.83 16.92 -10.31
CA ALA A 208 -12.05 17.67 -10.59
C ALA A 208 -12.92 17.01 -11.66
N GLU A 209 -12.31 16.41 -12.69
CA GLU A 209 -12.99 15.66 -13.74
C GLU A 209 -13.61 14.38 -13.17
N VAL A 210 -12.87 13.65 -12.32
CA VAL A 210 -13.36 12.45 -11.62
C VAL A 210 -14.56 12.79 -10.74
N GLU A 211 -14.51 13.86 -9.96
CA GLU A 211 -15.65 14.32 -9.15
C GLU A 211 -16.86 14.70 -10.01
N ARG A 212 -16.66 15.43 -11.12
CA ARG A 212 -17.75 15.75 -12.05
C ARG A 212 -18.37 14.49 -12.66
N ALA A 213 -17.55 13.52 -13.06
CA ALA A 213 -18.01 12.25 -13.60
C ALA A 213 -18.81 11.44 -12.56
N ARG A 214 -18.34 11.41 -11.30
CA ARG A 214 -19.04 10.77 -10.18
C ARG A 214 -20.40 11.43 -9.91
N ASN A 215 -20.47 12.77 -9.87
CA ASN A 215 -21.72 13.50 -9.64
C ASN A 215 -22.76 13.23 -10.74
N ILE A 216 -22.33 13.22 -12.00
CA ILE A 216 -23.20 12.88 -13.13
C ILE A 216 -23.66 11.41 -13.03
N THR A 217 -22.74 10.50 -12.71
CA THR A 217 -23.05 9.07 -12.53
C THR A 217 -24.07 8.85 -11.42
N PHE A 218 -23.91 9.50 -10.26
CA PHE A 218 -24.85 9.46 -9.16
C PHE A 218 -26.24 9.95 -9.60
N THR A 219 -26.31 11.10 -10.27
CA THR A 219 -27.57 11.66 -10.78
C THR A 219 -28.26 10.71 -11.76
N LEU A 220 -27.51 10.13 -12.70
CA LEU A 220 -28.05 9.20 -13.70
C LEU A 220 -28.54 7.88 -13.05
N ARG A 221 -27.79 7.32 -12.10
CA ARG A 221 -28.21 6.12 -11.36
C ARG A 221 -29.45 6.38 -10.52
N LYS A 222 -29.52 7.51 -9.82
CA LYS A 222 -30.71 7.93 -9.07
C LYS A 222 -31.93 8.06 -9.98
N LEU A 223 -31.76 8.68 -11.16
CA LEU A 223 -32.83 8.79 -12.17
C LEU A 223 -33.27 7.41 -12.67
N LEU A 224 -32.34 6.50 -12.95
CA LEU A 224 -32.63 5.14 -13.41
C LEU A 224 -33.47 4.37 -12.37
N GLU A 225 -33.04 4.33 -11.11
CA GLU A 225 -33.78 3.65 -10.03
C GLU A 225 -35.15 4.30 -9.77
N SER A 226 -35.26 5.63 -9.93
CA SER A 226 -36.54 6.35 -9.77
C SER A 226 -37.51 6.19 -10.96
N SER A 227 -36.99 5.88 -12.15
CA SER A 227 -37.75 5.82 -13.41
C SER A 227 -38.26 4.40 -13.73
N VAL A 228 -37.53 3.37 -13.31
CA VAL A 228 -37.89 1.95 -13.49
C VAL A 228 -39.24 1.57 -12.84
N VAL A 229 -39.85 2.46 -12.03
CA VAL A 229 -41.07 2.19 -11.25
C VAL A 229 -42.25 3.13 -11.60
N GLN A 230 -42.23 3.88 -12.71
CA GLN A 230 -43.45 4.56 -13.21
C GLN A 230 -44.15 3.77 -14.32
N PRO A 231 -45.02 2.79 -14.01
CA PRO A 231 -46.01 2.36 -15.00
C PRO A 231 -47.01 3.51 -15.16
N LEU A 232 -46.98 4.15 -16.32
CA LEU A 232 -48.00 5.12 -16.74
C LEU A 232 -49.34 4.40 -16.92
N ALA A 233 -50.15 4.35 -15.87
CA ALA A 233 -51.60 4.31 -16.00
C ALA A 233 -52.09 5.77 -16.01
N SER A 234 -52.39 6.27 -17.20
CA SER A 234 -52.90 7.63 -17.40
C SER A 234 -54.17 7.86 -16.56
N GLY A 235 -54.07 8.63 -15.48
CA GLY A 235 -55.24 9.25 -14.83
C GLY A 235 -55.37 9.14 -13.31
N GLU A 236 -54.52 8.41 -12.58
CA GLU A 236 -54.61 8.32 -11.11
C GLU A 236 -53.38 8.92 -10.40
N ALA A 237 -53.60 9.35 -9.15
CA ALA A 237 -52.62 10.04 -8.31
C ALA A 237 -51.28 9.26 -8.21
N PRO A 238 -50.14 9.95 -8.05
CA PRO A 238 -48.83 9.31 -8.07
C PRO A 238 -48.75 8.20 -7.02
N THR A 239 -48.58 6.96 -7.46
CA THR A 239 -48.31 5.81 -6.59
C THR A 239 -46.99 6.02 -5.84
N PRO A 240 -46.93 5.74 -4.53
CA PRO A 240 -45.68 5.82 -3.78
C PRO A 240 -44.66 4.83 -4.36
N LEU A 241 -43.39 5.23 -4.40
CA LEU A 241 -42.28 4.41 -4.89
C LEU A 241 -42.22 3.07 -4.12
N ASP A 242 -41.83 2.00 -4.81
CA ASP A 242 -41.55 0.69 -4.21
C ASP A 242 -40.50 0.82 -3.07
N PRO A 243 -40.74 0.30 -1.85
CA PRO A 243 -39.79 0.34 -0.74
C PRO A 243 -38.38 -0.18 -1.09
N GLU A 244 -38.25 -1.16 -1.99
CA GLU A 244 -36.92 -1.65 -2.42
C GLU A 244 -36.16 -0.62 -3.26
N ALA A 245 -36.85 0.07 -4.18
CA ALA A 245 -36.24 1.13 -4.99
C ALA A 245 -35.83 2.34 -4.12
N GLN A 246 -36.65 2.67 -3.12
CA GLN A 246 -36.31 3.71 -2.14
C GLN A 246 -35.05 3.32 -1.34
N ALA A 247 -34.93 2.07 -0.90
CA ALA A 247 -33.76 1.58 -0.18
C ALA A 247 -32.48 1.65 -1.04
N ARG A 248 -32.56 1.32 -2.34
CA ARG A 248 -31.41 1.45 -3.27
C ARG A 248 -30.99 2.90 -3.48
N VAL A 249 -31.94 3.82 -3.64
CA VAL A 249 -31.65 5.26 -3.77
C VAL A 249 -30.99 5.79 -2.49
N LEU A 250 -31.49 5.41 -1.31
CA LEU A 250 -30.89 5.79 -0.04
C LEU A 250 -29.46 5.23 0.11
N ALA A 251 -29.23 3.98 -0.30
CA ALA A 251 -27.89 3.40 -0.29
C ALA A 251 -26.91 4.17 -1.21
N LEU A 252 -27.36 4.58 -2.40
CA LEU A 252 -26.57 5.41 -3.31
C LEU A 252 -26.27 6.79 -2.72
N GLU A 253 -27.23 7.39 -2.02
CA GLU A 253 -27.04 8.68 -1.32
C GLU A 253 -26.02 8.55 -0.18
N GLN A 254 -26.11 7.50 0.64
CA GLN A 254 -25.17 7.26 1.72
C GLN A 254 -23.76 6.96 1.21
N GLU A 255 -23.62 6.20 0.11
CA GLU A 255 -22.34 5.96 -0.55
C GLU A 255 -21.72 7.26 -1.07
N HIS A 256 -22.54 8.12 -1.69
CA HIS A 256 -22.09 9.41 -2.20
C HIS A 256 -21.61 10.34 -1.09
N VAL A 257 -22.38 10.44 0.00
CA VAL A 257 -22.04 11.24 1.19
C VAL A 257 -20.75 10.74 1.85
N ALA A 258 -20.59 9.42 2.01
CA ALA A 258 -19.38 8.83 2.59
C ALA A 258 -18.12 9.27 1.84
N ARG A 259 -18.17 9.21 0.51
CA ARG A 259 -17.07 9.62 -0.37
C ARG A 259 -16.78 11.11 -0.24
N GLN A 260 -17.81 11.96 -0.29
CA GLN A 260 -17.64 13.41 -0.14
C GLN A 260 -17.01 13.78 1.22
N LEU A 261 -17.40 13.13 2.31
CA LEU A 261 -16.80 13.35 3.63
C LEU A 261 -15.33 12.91 3.70
N ALA A 262 -14.97 11.82 3.02
CA ALA A 262 -13.58 11.39 2.90
C ALA A 262 -12.73 12.38 2.07
N ASP A 263 -13.29 12.87 0.96
CA ASP A 263 -12.65 13.88 0.10
C ASP A 263 -12.41 15.20 0.87
N LEU A 264 -13.41 15.69 1.60
CA LEU A 264 -13.29 16.90 2.42
C LEU A 264 -12.24 16.75 3.54
N ALA A 265 -12.22 15.62 4.24
CA ALA A 265 -11.23 15.41 5.30
C ALA A 265 -9.79 15.43 4.77
N ARG A 266 -9.58 14.90 3.56
CA ARG A 266 -8.29 14.92 2.88
C ARG A 266 -7.91 16.30 2.37
N GLU A 267 -8.84 17.01 1.74
CA GLU A 267 -8.62 18.35 1.22
C GLU A 267 -8.27 19.34 2.35
N PHE A 268 -9.06 19.31 3.43
CA PHE A 268 -8.92 20.23 4.57
C PHE A 268 -8.05 19.68 5.70
N GLY A 269 -7.31 18.59 5.48
CA GLY A 269 -6.43 17.99 6.49
C GLY A 269 -5.50 18.99 7.21
N PRO A 270 -4.81 19.90 6.51
CA PRO A 270 -4.01 20.95 7.15
C PRO A 270 -4.81 21.89 8.06
N LEU A 271 -6.06 22.22 7.69
CA LEU A 271 -6.96 23.05 8.48
C LEU A 271 -7.45 22.30 9.73
N LEU A 272 -7.87 21.04 9.58
CA LEU A 272 -8.37 20.24 10.70
C LEU A 272 -7.29 20.08 11.79
N ARG A 273 -6.01 19.97 11.40
CA ARG A 273 -4.89 19.97 12.36
C ARG A 273 -4.70 21.32 13.06
N ALA A 274 -4.92 22.42 12.34
CA ALA A 274 -4.83 23.76 12.93
C ALA A 274 -6.00 24.06 13.88
N ARG A 275 -7.13 23.38 13.69
CA ARG A 275 -8.41 23.64 14.33
C ARG A 275 -9.01 22.34 14.89
N PRO A 276 -8.56 21.87 16.07
CA PRO A 276 -9.06 20.63 16.67
C PRO A 276 -10.57 20.68 16.98
N ASP A 277 -11.15 21.87 17.10
CA ASP A 277 -12.59 22.08 17.17
C ASP A 277 -13.32 21.62 15.91
N LEU A 278 -12.74 21.86 14.73
CA LEU A 278 -13.29 21.39 13.44
C LEU A 278 -13.07 19.89 13.25
N GLU A 279 -11.94 19.35 13.72
CA GLU A 279 -11.69 17.91 13.70
C GLU A 279 -12.76 17.14 14.50
N GLY A 280 -13.11 17.62 15.70
CA GLY A 280 -14.22 17.06 16.49
C GLY A 280 -15.57 17.09 15.76
N GLN A 281 -15.83 18.16 15.00
CA GLN A 281 -17.06 18.29 14.20
C GLN A 281 -17.07 17.33 13.00
N VAL A 282 -15.94 17.14 12.31
CA VAL A 282 -15.83 16.12 11.24
C VAL A 282 -16.13 14.73 11.78
N GLN A 283 -15.58 14.38 12.95
CA GLN A 283 -15.84 13.07 13.55
C GLN A 283 -17.31 12.90 13.95
N ALA A 284 -17.95 13.96 14.45
CA ALA A 284 -19.39 13.95 14.73
C ALA A 284 -20.22 13.71 13.46
N VAL A 285 -19.93 14.43 12.36
CA VAL A 285 -20.61 14.24 11.07
C VAL A 285 -20.37 12.83 10.50
N ARG A 286 -19.17 12.27 10.67
CA ARG A 286 -18.88 10.87 10.29
C ARG A 286 -19.67 9.87 11.13
N ALA A 287 -19.81 10.11 12.44
CA ALA A 287 -20.62 9.26 13.31
C ALA A 287 -22.13 9.35 12.97
N GLU A 288 -22.63 10.53 12.64
CA GLU A 288 -23.99 10.71 12.11
C GLU A 288 -24.18 9.96 10.78
N HIS A 289 -23.18 9.97 9.90
CA HIS A 289 -23.22 9.22 8.65
C HIS A 289 -23.26 7.70 8.88
N ALA A 290 -22.48 7.20 9.84
CA ALA A 290 -22.54 5.80 10.26
C ALA A 290 -23.93 5.39 10.79
N SER A 291 -24.72 6.34 11.29
CA SER A 291 -26.12 6.13 11.70
C SER A 291 -27.15 6.27 10.57
N GLY A 292 -26.71 6.62 9.35
CA GLY A 292 -27.54 6.69 8.14
C GLY A 292 -28.37 7.97 7.99
N THR A 293 -28.09 9.03 8.76
CA THR A 293 -28.94 10.24 8.82
C THR A 293 -28.40 11.43 8.05
N VAL A 294 -27.19 11.35 7.47
CA VAL A 294 -26.56 12.50 6.81
C VAL A 294 -27.08 12.65 5.38
N ARG A 295 -27.45 13.89 5.04
CA ARG A 295 -27.90 14.28 3.68
C ARG A 295 -26.80 15.06 2.96
N ALA A 296 -26.81 15.02 1.62
CA ALA A 296 -25.87 15.76 0.78
C ALA A 296 -25.80 17.27 1.13
N ASP A 297 -26.95 17.92 1.37
CA ASP A 297 -27.00 19.35 1.74
C ASP A 297 -26.18 19.68 3.01
N ARG A 298 -26.06 18.72 3.96
CA ARG A 298 -25.24 18.93 5.17
C ARG A 298 -23.76 18.89 4.83
N VAL A 299 -23.35 18.04 3.89
CA VAL A 299 -21.97 17.93 3.42
C VAL A 299 -21.56 19.18 2.65
N ASP A 300 -22.45 19.71 1.80
CA ASP A 300 -22.20 20.96 1.07
C ASP A 300 -22.11 22.17 2.02
N ALA A 301 -22.99 22.25 3.02
CA ALA A 301 -22.90 23.26 4.07
C ALA A 301 -21.58 23.13 4.84
N TRP A 302 -21.17 21.91 5.16
CA TRP A 302 -19.91 21.64 5.84
C TRP A 302 -18.69 22.04 5.01
N ARG A 303 -18.69 21.79 3.69
CA ARG A 303 -17.65 22.28 2.78
C ARG A 303 -17.51 23.81 2.86
N ALA A 304 -18.63 24.53 2.78
CA ALA A 304 -18.61 26.00 2.86
C ALA A 304 -18.10 26.50 4.22
N GLU A 305 -18.45 25.81 5.31
CA GLU A 305 -17.91 26.09 6.66
C GLU A 305 -16.38 25.89 6.70
N LEU A 306 -15.86 24.82 6.11
CA LEU A 306 -14.42 24.54 6.03
C LEU A 306 -13.66 25.55 5.16
N GLU A 307 -14.21 25.96 4.02
CA GLU A 307 -13.62 26.99 3.15
C GLU A 307 -13.51 28.33 3.88
N ALA A 308 -14.59 28.76 4.54
CA ALA A 308 -14.59 29.99 5.34
C ALA A 308 -13.59 29.92 6.51
N ALA A 309 -13.52 28.78 7.19
CA ALA A 309 -12.57 28.56 8.27
C ALA A 309 -11.11 28.56 7.78
N ARG A 310 -10.83 28.03 6.59
CA ARG A 310 -9.50 28.09 5.96
C ARG A 310 -9.09 29.53 5.70
N ASP A 311 -9.97 30.33 5.12
CA ASP A 311 -9.66 31.73 4.79
C ASP A 311 -9.47 32.59 6.04
N ALA A 312 -10.23 32.30 7.10
CA ALA A 312 -10.03 32.90 8.42
C ALA A 312 -8.66 32.51 9.02
N ALA A 313 -8.32 31.22 8.99
CA ALA A 313 -7.02 30.72 9.49
C ALA A 313 -5.83 31.31 8.72
N LEU A 314 -5.93 31.45 7.39
CA LEU A 314 -4.90 32.13 6.58
C LEU A 314 -4.72 33.58 7.00
N THR A 315 -5.80 34.28 7.30
CA THR A 315 -5.75 35.68 7.75
C THR A 315 -5.10 35.80 9.12
N GLU A 316 -5.47 34.93 10.06
CA GLU A 316 -4.87 34.84 11.39
C GLU A 316 -3.37 34.56 11.32
N GLN A 317 -2.97 33.53 10.55
CA GLN A 317 -1.57 33.15 10.38
C GLN A 317 -0.70 34.23 9.72
N ARG A 318 -1.26 35.02 8.80
CA ARG A 318 -0.54 36.16 8.20
C ARG A 318 -0.33 37.29 9.21
N ALA A 319 -1.32 37.56 10.06
CA ALA A 319 -1.19 38.55 11.13
C ALA A 319 -0.16 38.09 12.18
N ASP A 320 -0.19 36.81 12.52
CA ASP A 320 0.75 36.16 13.44
C ASP A 320 2.20 36.22 12.91
N LEU A 321 2.41 35.87 11.63
CA LEU A 321 3.72 36.00 10.98
C LEU A 321 4.27 37.44 11.06
N ALA A 322 3.41 38.45 10.83
CA ALA A 322 3.81 39.85 10.90
C ALA A 322 4.20 40.27 12.33
N ALA A 323 3.56 39.69 13.35
CA ALA A 323 3.92 39.92 14.75
C ALA A 323 5.28 39.29 15.09
N ILE A 324 5.54 38.05 14.66
CA ILE A 324 6.85 37.40 14.81
C ILE A 324 7.94 38.21 14.11
N GLU A 325 7.69 38.67 12.87
CA GLU A 325 8.63 39.49 12.11
C GLU A 325 9.01 40.78 12.87
N ALA A 326 8.01 41.48 13.40
CA ALA A 326 8.24 42.67 14.19
C ALA A 326 9.08 42.37 15.45
N HIS A 327 8.82 41.25 16.13
CA HIS A 327 9.57 40.85 17.32
C HIS A 327 11.03 40.49 17.02
N LEU A 328 11.26 39.66 15.98
CA LEU A 328 12.60 39.31 15.51
C LEU A 328 13.41 40.54 15.09
N GLY A 329 12.74 41.60 14.61
CA GLY A 329 13.37 42.88 14.28
C GLY A 329 13.92 43.66 15.49
N THR A 330 13.49 43.32 16.71
CA THR A 330 13.97 43.97 17.95
C THR A 330 15.17 43.28 18.59
N LEU A 331 15.44 42.02 18.20
CA LEU A 331 16.52 41.21 18.75
C LEU A 331 17.88 41.59 18.14
N PRO A 332 18.98 41.43 18.90
CA PRO A 332 20.32 41.68 18.40
C PRO A 332 20.71 40.66 17.31
N ASP A 333 21.51 41.11 16.33
CA ASP A 333 21.98 40.23 15.26
C ASP A 333 22.82 39.06 15.81
N SER A 334 22.42 37.85 15.44
CA SER A 334 23.05 36.58 15.77
C SER A 334 22.89 35.60 14.59
N PRO A 335 23.74 34.57 14.47
CA PRO A 335 23.57 33.55 13.43
C PRO A 335 22.23 32.81 13.56
N GLU A 336 21.77 32.55 14.79
CA GLU A 336 20.48 31.92 15.05
C GLU A 336 19.30 32.83 14.63
N LEU A 337 19.43 34.15 14.79
CA LEU A 337 18.44 35.10 14.26
C LEU A 337 18.40 35.11 12.72
N ALA A 338 19.54 34.94 12.05
CA ALA A 338 19.59 34.85 10.59
C ALA A 338 18.90 33.56 10.08
N GLU A 339 19.06 32.44 10.78
CA GLU A 339 18.32 31.21 10.52
C GLU A 339 16.80 31.39 10.74
N ALA A 340 16.40 32.07 11.82
CA ALA A 340 15.00 32.38 12.09
C ALA A 340 14.37 33.26 11.00
N ARG A 341 15.10 34.28 10.52
CA ARG A 341 14.68 35.13 9.39
C ARG A 341 14.50 34.33 8.10
N THR A 342 15.39 33.37 7.85
CA THR A 342 15.28 32.45 6.71
C THR A 342 14.00 31.62 6.79
N ALA A 343 13.73 31.02 7.95
CA ALA A 343 12.51 30.25 8.17
C ALA A 343 11.24 31.13 8.01
N LEU A 344 11.30 32.37 8.49
CA LEU A 344 10.23 33.35 8.31
C LEU A 344 9.91 33.62 6.84
N ASP A 345 10.92 33.73 5.97
CA ASP A 345 10.72 33.92 4.54
C ASP A 345 10.05 32.70 3.87
N VAL A 346 10.39 31.48 4.30
CA VAL A 346 9.70 30.26 3.83
C VAL A 346 8.21 30.28 4.21
N VAL A 347 7.91 30.66 5.45
CA VAL A 347 6.52 30.78 5.94
C VAL A 347 5.76 31.86 5.17
N ARG A 348 6.40 33.02 4.96
CA ARG A 348 5.82 34.12 4.18
C ARG A 348 5.41 33.67 2.78
N LEU A 349 6.30 32.96 2.08
CA LEU A 349 6.02 32.46 0.74
C LEU A 349 4.90 31.40 0.74
N THR A 350 4.85 30.54 1.75
CA THR A 350 3.81 29.52 1.91
C THR A 350 2.42 30.16 2.11
N LEU A 351 2.32 31.13 3.01
CA LEU A 351 1.08 31.87 3.27
C LEU A 351 0.66 32.75 2.08
N ALA A 352 1.62 33.32 1.34
CA ALA A 352 1.34 34.07 0.11
C ALA A 352 0.77 33.17 -1.00
N GLY A 353 1.20 31.91 -1.05
CA GLY A 353 0.67 30.89 -1.95
C GLY A 353 -0.69 30.31 -1.53
N GLY A 354 -1.27 30.76 -0.41
CA GLY A 354 -2.58 30.28 0.09
C GLY A 354 -2.51 28.97 0.88
N GLY A 355 -1.31 28.45 1.17
CA GLY A 355 -1.14 27.30 2.07
C GLY A 355 -1.16 27.73 3.53
N LEU A 356 -1.60 26.84 4.43
CA LEU A 356 -1.46 27.01 5.87
C LEU A 356 -0.04 26.60 6.31
N ALA A 357 0.57 27.40 7.17
CA ALA A 357 1.92 27.19 7.70
C ALA A 357 1.91 27.02 9.23
N THR A 358 0.89 26.32 9.74
CA THR A 358 0.57 26.20 11.18
C THR A 358 1.74 25.67 12.00
N ASP A 359 2.44 24.65 11.50
CA ASP A 359 3.52 24.01 12.22
C ASP A 359 4.78 24.87 12.19
N GLU A 360 5.07 25.46 11.03
CA GLU A 360 6.22 26.34 10.86
C GLU A 360 6.07 27.62 11.69
N LEU A 361 4.86 28.18 11.82
CA LEU A 361 4.58 29.29 12.74
C LEU A 361 4.77 28.89 14.20
N ARG A 362 4.37 27.68 14.58
CA ARG A 362 4.61 27.14 15.93
C ARG A 362 6.11 27.01 16.21
N ASP A 363 6.87 26.49 15.25
CA ASP A 363 8.32 26.34 15.35
C ASP A 363 9.02 27.71 15.41
N LEU A 364 8.53 28.71 14.66
CA LEU A 364 9.02 30.09 14.74
C LEU A 364 8.74 30.75 16.10
N HIS A 365 7.57 30.51 16.71
CA HIS A 365 7.30 30.95 18.08
C HIS A 365 8.28 30.33 19.08
N GLY A 366 8.52 29.02 18.95
CA GLY A 366 9.51 28.32 19.77
C GLY A 366 10.92 28.92 19.59
N THR A 367 11.28 29.22 18.35
CA THR A 367 12.57 29.83 18.00
C THR A 367 12.69 31.22 18.61
N LEU A 368 11.65 32.05 18.48
CA LEU A 368 11.61 33.40 19.07
C LEU A 368 11.79 33.35 20.59
N ALA A 369 11.04 32.49 21.28
CA ALA A 369 11.16 32.33 22.73
C ALA A 369 12.55 31.82 23.16
N ALA A 370 13.19 30.97 22.37
CA ALA A 370 14.56 30.51 22.64
C ALA A 370 15.58 31.64 22.45
N LEU A 371 15.42 32.51 21.45
CA LEU A 371 16.31 33.64 21.18
C LEU A 371 16.25 34.74 22.23
N GLU A 372 15.17 34.81 23.01
CA GLU A 372 15.05 35.70 24.18
C GLU A 372 15.87 35.22 25.39
N ALA A 373 16.31 33.96 25.39
CA ALA A 373 17.16 33.39 26.44
C ALA A 373 18.65 33.74 26.25
N THR A 374 19.50 33.33 27.19
CA THR A 374 20.96 33.47 27.03
C THR A 374 21.47 32.60 25.86
N PRO A 375 22.54 32.99 25.14
CA PRO A 375 22.98 32.28 23.92
C PRO A 375 23.22 30.78 24.11
N GLU A 376 23.83 30.37 25.22
CA GLU A 376 24.07 28.96 25.54
C GLU A 376 22.78 28.17 25.81
N THR A 377 21.75 28.83 26.34
CA THR A 377 20.44 28.23 26.58
C THR A 377 19.63 28.21 25.29
N ALA A 378 19.69 29.28 24.50
CA ALA A 378 19.07 29.39 23.19
C ALA A 378 19.51 28.23 22.27
N ALA A 379 20.82 27.99 22.13
CA ALA A 379 21.35 26.92 21.30
C ALA A 379 20.82 25.53 21.72
N ARG A 380 20.74 25.26 23.03
CA ARG A 380 20.23 24.00 23.58
C ARG A 380 18.73 23.84 23.32
N LEU A 381 17.94 24.89 23.57
CA LEU A 381 16.50 24.88 23.33
C LEU A 381 16.17 24.68 21.85
N LEU A 382 16.89 25.36 20.96
CA LEU A 382 16.74 25.21 19.51
C LEU A 382 17.07 23.79 19.05
N ALA A 383 18.12 23.17 19.61
CA ALA A 383 18.44 21.78 19.30
C ALA A 383 17.32 20.81 19.70
N GLY A 384 16.79 20.94 20.93
CA GLY A 384 15.66 20.12 21.39
C GLY A 384 14.38 20.34 20.58
N GLN A 385 14.09 21.60 20.21
CA GLN A 385 12.94 21.93 19.36
C GLN A 385 13.04 21.28 17.98
N ARG A 386 14.23 21.33 17.34
CA ARG A 386 14.48 20.70 16.05
C ARG A 386 14.25 19.19 16.12
N GLU A 387 14.74 18.54 17.17
CA GLU A 387 14.56 17.10 17.33
C GLU A 387 13.09 16.71 17.57
N LEU A 388 12.34 17.46 18.38
CA LEU A 388 10.90 17.23 18.56
C LEU A 388 10.11 17.44 17.25
N ALA A 389 10.46 18.47 16.48
CA ALA A 389 9.85 18.71 15.18
C ALA A 389 10.18 17.59 14.17
N GLU A 390 11.38 17.00 14.23
CA GLU A 390 11.75 15.82 13.44
C GLU A 390 10.96 14.58 13.83
N VAL A 391 10.80 14.30 15.11
CA VAL A 391 9.96 13.19 15.61
C VAL A 391 8.53 13.36 15.14
N GLU A 392 7.94 14.54 15.32
CA GLU A 392 6.55 14.79 14.93
C GLU A 392 6.37 14.68 13.41
N ARG A 393 7.32 15.20 12.61
CA ARG A 393 7.30 15.01 11.16
C ARG A 393 7.36 13.53 10.77
N ALA A 394 8.24 12.75 11.39
CA ALA A 394 8.33 11.32 11.12
C ALA A 394 7.08 10.55 11.58
N ALA A 395 6.45 10.96 12.69
CA ALA A 395 5.20 10.38 13.19
C ALA A 395 4.00 10.60 12.26
N ARG A 396 4.01 11.64 11.42
CA ARG A 396 2.95 11.89 10.42
C ARG A 396 2.95 10.87 9.29
N ASP A 397 4.12 10.31 8.97
CA ASP A 397 4.26 9.30 7.93
C ASP A 397 3.92 7.88 8.42
N VAL A 398 3.67 7.70 9.72
CA VAL A 398 3.41 6.41 10.35
C VAL A 398 1.96 6.38 10.86
N PRO A 399 1.12 5.44 10.38
CA PRO A 399 -0.28 5.34 10.82
C PRO A 399 -0.39 5.20 12.35
N GLY A 400 -1.30 5.97 12.95
CA GLY A 400 -1.55 5.97 14.40
C GLY A 400 -0.45 6.63 15.26
N ALA A 401 0.76 6.81 14.74
CA ALA A 401 1.86 7.34 15.54
C ALA A 401 1.63 8.80 15.98
N SER A 402 1.05 9.64 15.12
CA SER A 402 0.74 11.03 15.47
C SER A 402 -0.20 11.15 16.68
N SER A 403 -1.28 10.36 16.72
CA SER A 403 -2.23 10.40 17.85
C SER A 403 -1.63 9.85 19.13
N ASP A 404 -0.80 8.80 19.04
CA ASP A 404 -0.20 8.17 20.21
C ASP A 404 0.91 9.00 20.83
N LEU A 405 1.70 9.66 19.99
CA LEU A 405 2.83 10.50 20.41
C LEU A 405 2.39 11.91 20.79
N ALA A 406 1.22 12.39 20.34
CA ALA A 406 0.70 13.72 20.64
C ALA A 406 0.81 14.15 22.12
N PRO A 407 0.35 13.37 23.11
CA PRO A 407 0.46 13.77 24.52
C PRO A 407 1.91 13.88 25.00
N GLN A 408 2.79 12.99 24.53
CA GLN A 408 4.20 12.95 24.92
C GLN A 408 4.97 14.12 24.28
N LEU A 409 4.69 14.41 23.00
CA LEU A 409 5.22 15.57 22.28
C LEU A 409 4.76 16.90 22.92
N ALA A 410 3.50 17.00 23.34
CA ALA A 410 2.99 18.18 24.03
C ALA A 410 3.67 18.38 25.40
N ALA A 411 3.86 17.31 26.17
CA ALA A 411 4.56 17.36 27.45
C ALA A 411 6.04 17.74 27.27
N ALA A 412 6.73 17.15 26.29
CA ALA A 412 8.09 17.47 25.91
C ALA A 412 8.25 18.95 25.51
N ARG A 413 7.35 19.48 24.68
CA ARG A 413 7.36 20.91 24.31
C ARG A 413 7.17 21.82 25.52
N ALA A 414 6.25 21.46 26.42
CA ALA A 414 6.04 22.24 27.64
C ALA A 414 7.27 22.22 28.56
N ALA A 415 7.99 21.10 28.63
CA ALA A 415 9.25 20.97 29.36
C ALA A 415 10.36 21.85 28.75
N LEU A 416 10.56 21.80 27.43
CA LEU A 416 11.48 22.72 26.75
C LEU A 416 11.11 24.19 26.98
N GLY A 417 9.83 24.53 26.95
CA GLY A 417 9.37 25.90 27.24
C GLY A 417 9.68 26.38 28.66
N ARG A 418 9.87 25.46 29.61
CA ARG A 418 10.34 25.77 30.99
C ARG A 418 11.86 25.77 31.13
N GLY A 419 12.60 25.44 30.07
CA GLY A 419 14.05 25.30 30.10
C GLY A 419 14.55 23.94 30.62
N GLU A 420 13.67 22.94 30.70
CA GLU A 420 14.03 21.58 31.12
C GLU A 420 14.60 20.78 29.95
N ASP A 421 15.53 19.86 30.24
CA ASP A 421 16.04 18.92 29.24
C ASP A 421 14.98 17.85 28.92
N VAL A 422 14.85 17.55 27.64
CA VAL A 422 13.88 16.57 27.14
C VAL A 422 14.62 15.39 26.55
N ASP A 423 14.30 14.20 27.05
CA ASP A 423 14.72 12.94 26.46
C ASP A 423 13.80 12.58 25.28
N THR A 424 14.37 12.61 24.08
CA THR A 424 13.69 12.29 22.82
C THR A 424 13.78 10.81 22.47
N ASP A 425 14.64 10.02 23.15
CA ASP A 425 14.86 8.61 22.84
C ASP A 425 13.60 7.78 23.07
N ALA A 426 12.84 8.09 24.12
CA ALA A 426 11.56 7.44 24.40
C ALA A 426 10.52 7.68 23.28
N LEU A 427 10.52 8.88 22.69
CA LEU A 427 9.62 9.23 21.59
C LEU A 427 10.00 8.48 20.31
N TRP A 428 11.30 8.42 20.00
CA TRP A 428 11.80 7.66 18.86
C TRP A 428 11.55 6.15 19.01
N ALA A 429 11.77 5.58 20.20
CA ALA A 429 11.48 4.17 20.47
C ALA A 429 9.97 3.86 20.35
N ALA A 430 9.09 4.78 20.75
CA ALA A 430 7.65 4.64 20.55
C ALA A 430 7.27 4.70 19.06
N LEU A 431 7.87 5.62 18.29
CA LEU A 431 7.69 5.71 16.84
C LEU A 431 8.16 4.43 16.13
N GLU A 432 9.32 3.90 16.51
CA GLU A 432 9.88 2.67 15.94
C GLU A 432 8.97 1.46 16.15
N ARG A 433 8.39 1.32 17.35
CA ARG A 433 7.40 0.26 17.61
C ARG A 433 6.20 0.38 16.68
N ARG A 434 5.65 1.58 16.52
CA ARG A 434 4.54 1.82 15.58
C ARG A 434 4.93 1.57 14.14
N MET A 435 6.16 1.87 13.74
CA MET A 435 6.65 1.53 12.41
C MET A 435 6.74 0.01 12.19
N GLY A 436 7.24 -0.73 13.19
CA GLY A 436 7.27 -2.20 13.14
C GLY A 436 5.87 -2.79 12.99
N GLU A 437 4.91 -2.32 13.79
CA GLU A 437 3.50 -2.71 13.69
C GLU A 437 2.90 -2.35 12.32
N ALA A 438 3.17 -1.14 11.83
CA ALA A 438 2.71 -0.66 10.53
C ALA A 438 3.31 -1.46 9.36
N ALA A 439 4.55 -1.94 9.49
CA ALA A 439 5.20 -2.80 8.50
C ALA A 439 4.63 -4.23 8.54
N GLN A 440 4.39 -4.78 9.73
CA GLN A 440 3.74 -6.08 9.89
C GLN A 440 2.33 -6.06 9.30
N GLN A 441 1.54 -5.04 9.63
CA GLN A 441 0.20 -4.86 9.07
C GLN A 441 0.22 -4.80 7.54
N ARG A 442 1.23 -4.14 6.95
CA ARG A 442 1.39 -4.10 5.49
C ARG A 442 1.68 -5.50 4.91
N GLN A 443 2.53 -6.29 5.55
CA GLN A 443 2.78 -7.67 5.13
C GLN A 443 1.50 -8.52 5.20
N ASP A 444 0.71 -8.33 6.25
CA ASP A 444 -0.57 -9.03 6.41
C ASP A 444 -1.55 -8.62 5.31
N PHE A 445 -1.62 -7.33 4.94
CA PHE A 445 -2.43 -6.85 3.81
C PHE A 445 -1.96 -7.44 2.48
N ASP A 446 -0.66 -7.47 2.23
CA ASP A 446 -0.11 -8.04 1.00
C ASP A 446 -0.40 -9.55 0.91
N ALA A 447 -0.31 -10.28 2.02
CA ALA A 447 -0.64 -11.71 2.07
C ALA A 447 -2.14 -11.97 1.81
N ARG A 448 -3.03 -11.15 2.40
CA ARG A 448 -4.48 -11.20 2.16
C ARG A 448 -4.82 -10.86 0.70
N ALA A 449 -4.17 -9.84 0.13
CA ALA A 449 -4.36 -9.47 -1.27
C ALA A 449 -3.91 -10.60 -2.20
N ASP A 450 -2.76 -11.22 -1.94
CA ASP A 450 -2.26 -12.35 -2.72
C ASP A 450 -3.19 -13.56 -2.63
N PHE A 451 -3.81 -13.80 -1.48
CA PHE A 451 -4.87 -14.80 -1.35
C PHE A 451 -6.07 -14.46 -2.23
N VAL A 452 -6.66 -13.27 -2.09
CA VAL A 452 -7.83 -12.84 -2.88
C VAL A 452 -7.56 -12.89 -4.39
N ILE A 453 -6.37 -12.43 -4.83
CA ILE A 453 -5.99 -12.43 -6.25
C ILE A 453 -5.91 -13.86 -6.80
N ARG A 454 -5.27 -14.79 -6.06
CA ARG A 454 -5.19 -16.19 -6.49
C ARG A 454 -6.55 -16.87 -6.53
N GLU A 455 -7.37 -16.69 -5.50
CA GLU A 455 -8.70 -17.30 -5.44
C GLU A 455 -9.60 -16.74 -6.54
N TYR A 456 -9.56 -15.43 -6.80
CA TYR A 456 -10.25 -14.82 -7.93
C TYR A 456 -9.87 -15.47 -9.26
N ASP A 457 -8.59 -15.77 -9.49
CA ASP A 457 -8.14 -16.40 -10.74
C ASP A 457 -8.76 -17.80 -10.95
N THR A 458 -9.20 -18.46 -9.87
CA THR A 458 -9.95 -19.73 -9.97
C THR A 458 -11.39 -19.51 -10.42
N VAL A 459 -12.07 -18.47 -9.92
CA VAL A 459 -13.49 -18.20 -10.19
C VAL A 459 -13.72 -17.24 -11.36
N ARG A 460 -12.67 -16.65 -11.95
CA ARG A 460 -12.77 -15.63 -13.02
C ARG A 460 -13.54 -16.06 -14.28
N HIS A 461 -13.72 -17.36 -14.49
CA HIS A 461 -14.43 -17.91 -15.64
C HIS A 461 -15.95 -17.89 -15.45
N LEU A 462 -16.43 -17.58 -14.24
CA LEU A 462 -17.84 -17.42 -13.94
C LEU A 462 -18.34 -16.07 -14.47
N ALA A 463 -19.42 -16.12 -15.24
CA ALA A 463 -20.08 -14.93 -15.76
C ALA A 463 -21.11 -14.41 -14.74
N GLY A 464 -20.63 -13.72 -13.70
CA GLY A 464 -21.46 -13.11 -12.65
C GLY A 464 -21.11 -11.64 -12.38
N GLU A 465 -22.08 -10.87 -11.88
CA GLU A 465 -21.84 -9.48 -11.44
C GLU A 465 -20.85 -9.44 -10.26
N THR A 466 -20.97 -10.38 -9.33
CA THR A 466 -20.08 -10.63 -8.19
C THR A 466 -18.64 -10.83 -8.66
N THR A 467 -18.43 -11.76 -9.61
CA THR A 467 -17.11 -12.03 -10.21
C THR A 467 -16.54 -10.83 -10.96
N GLN A 468 -17.35 -10.06 -11.68
CA GLN A 468 -16.89 -8.85 -12.37
C GLN A 468 -16.48 -7.74 -11.39
N LYS A 469 -17.22 -7.59 -10.27
CA LYS A 469 -16.87 -6.61 -9.22
C LYS A 469 -15.61 -7.04 -8.48
N LEU A 470 -15.49 -8.31 -8.15
CA LEU A 470 -14.29 -8.91 -7.55
C LEU A 470 -13.07 -8.73 -8.46
N GLY A 471 -13.22 -8.91 -9.78
CA GLY A 471 -12.13 -8.70 -10.73
C GLY A 471 -11.61 -7.27 -10.77
N ARG A 472 -12.48 -6.26 -10.63
CA ARG A 472 -12.07 -4.85 -10.51
C ARG A 472 -11.31 -4.61 -9.21
N LEU A 473 -11.81 -5.11 -8.08
CA LEU A 473 -11.12 -4.98 -6.79
C LEU A 473 -9.77 -5.72 -6.80
N ALA A 474 -9.69 -6.90 -7.41
CA ALA A 474 -8.43 -7.63 -7.57
C ALA A 474 -7.38 -6.82 -8.34
N GLU A 475 -7.78 -6.08 -9.38
CA GLU A 475 -6.87 -5.18 -10.10
C GLU A 475 -6.44 -3.98 -9.24
N THR A 476 -7.37 -3.41 -8.46
CA THR A 476 -7.04 -2.38 -7.46
C THR A 476 -6.05 -2.89 -6.42
N LEU A 477 -6.24 -4.11 -5.90
CA LEU A 477 -5.33 -4.76 -4.94
C LEU A 477 -3.93 -4.96 -5.57
N ARG A 478 -3.85 -5.38 -6.84
CA ARG A 478 -2.56 -5.48 -7.56
C ARG A 478 -1.86 -4.12 -7.65
N ALA A 479 -2.61 -3.06 -7.95
CA ALA A 479 -2.07 -1.71 -8.03
C ALA A 479 -1.62 -1.19 -6.65
N GLN A 480 -2.42 -1.39 -5.60
CA GLN A 480 -2.10 -1.01 -4.21
C GLN A 480 -0.88 -1.78 -3.66
N ARG A 481 -0.73 -3.06 -4.03
CA ARG A 481 0.43 -3.88 -3.67
C ARG A 481 1.73 -3.39 -4.30
N ARG A 482 1.68 -2.80 -5.49
CA ARG A 482 2.85 -2.22 -6.18
C ARG A 482 3.30 -0.87 -5.60
N LEU A 483 2.47 -0.23 -4.78
CA LEU A 483 2.86 0.98 -4.08
C LEU A 483 3.96 0.67 -3.04
N GLY A 484 4.90 1.59 -2.88
CA GLY A 484 5.95 1.53 -1.86
C GLY A 484 5.42 1.93 -0.48
N ALA A 485 6.11 2.88 0.17
CA ALA A 485 5.61 3.47 1.40
C ALA A 485 4.26 4.16 1.15
N MET A 486 3.23 3.77 1.91
CA MET A 486 1.88 4.32 1.80
C MET A 486 1.57 5.30 2.94
N SER A 487 0.85 6.36 2.60
CA SER A 487 0.16 7.23 3.56
C SER A 487 -0.89 6.47 4.39
N ALA A 488 -1.29 7.06 5.52
CA ALA A 488 -2.36 6.51 6.37
C ALA A 488 -3.67 6.31 5.58
N ASP A 489 -4.10 7.33 4.82
CA ASP A 489 -5.31 7.27 3.99
C ASP A 489 -5.23 6.18 2.91
N ALA A 490 -4.06 6.00 2.29
CA ALA A 490 -3.88 4.96 1.28
C ALA A 490 -3.96 3.55 1.90
N ARG A 491 -3.46 3.37 3.13
CA ARG A 491 -3.57 2.11 3.88
C ARG A 491 -4.99 1.82 4.32
N GLU A 492 -5.71 2.83 4.80
CA GLU A 492 -7.13 2.68 5.15
C GLU A 492 -7.95 2.24 3.94
N ARG A 493 -7.72 2.88 2.78
CA ARG A 493 -8.31 2.45 1.51
C ARG A 493 -7.92 1.02 1.15
N TYR A 494 -6.66 0.63 1.32
CA TYR A 494 -6.22 -0.73 1.04
C TYR A 494 -6.93 -1.76 1.94
N ALA A 495 -7.06 -1.46 3.24
CA ALA A 495 -7.80 -2.29 4.18
C ALA A 495 -9.28 -2.41 3.81
N GLN A 496 -9.91 -1.32 3.36
CA GLN A 496 -11.29 -1.33 2.89
C GLN A 496 -11.44 -2.17 1.61
N THR A 497 -10.59 -1.94 0.60
CA THR A 497 -10.58 -2.74 -0.65
C THR A 497 -10.42 -4.23 -0.36
N LEU A 498 -9.54 -4.59 0.59
CA LEU A 498 -9.37 -5.98 1.04
C LEU A 498 -10.65 -6.55 1.63
N THR A 499 -11.27 -5.82 2.56
CA THR A 499 -12.50 -6.26 3.24
C THR A 499 -13.63 -6.47 2.24
N ASP A 500 -13.80 -5.53 1.30
CA ASP A 500 -14.83 -5.63 0.26
C ASP A 500 -14.56 -6.79 -0.71
N ALA A 501 -13.29 -7.02 -1.06
CA ALA A 501 -12.92 -8.10 -1.97
C ALA A 501 -13.05 -9.48 -1.31
N GLU A 502 -12.72 -9.61 -0.03
CA GLU A 502 -12.91 -10.84 0.74
C GLU A 502 -14.39 -11.19 0.89
N ALA A 503 -15.25 -10.20 1.14
CA ALA A 503 -16.70 -10.39 1.19
C ALA A 503 -17.25 -10.90 -0.16
N LEU A 504 -16.86 -10.26 -1.27
CA LEU A 504 -17.28 -10.68 -2.61
C LEU A 504 -16.70 -12.03 -3.03
N LEU A 505 -15.51 -12.38 -2.55
CA LEU A 505 -14.91 -13.68 -2.79
C LEU A 505 -15.71 -14.79 -2.09
N ALA A 506 -16.13 -14.57 -0.84
CA ALA A 506 -16.99 -15.50 -0.13
C ALA A 506 -18.34 -15.69 -0.84
N GLU A 507 -18.94 -14.59 -1.32
CA GLU A 507 -20.17 -14.64 -2.14
C GLU A 507 -19.95 -15.41 -3.44
N ALA A 508 -18.85 -15.15 -4.16
CA ALA A 508 -18.53 -15.85 -5.41
C ALA A 508 -18.29 -17.35 -5.20
N HIS A 509 -17.69 -17.75 -4.08
CA HIS A 509 -17.54 -19.16 -3.72
C HIS A 509 -18.88 -19.82 -3.42
N ALA A 510 -19.76 -19.16 -2.67
CA ALA A 510 -21.10 -19.66 -2.40
C ALA A 510 -21.94 -19.80 -3.69
N GLU A 511 -21.86 -18.82 -4.60
CA GLU A 511 -22.50 -18.90 -5.91
C GLU A 511 -21.96 -20.06 -6.76
N TYR A 512 -20.64 -20.28 -6.71
CA TYR A 512 -20.00 -21.37 -7.44
C TYR A 512 -20.40 -22.75 -6.89
N GLU A 513 -20.39 -22.93 -5.57
CA GLU A 513 -20.84 -24.16 -4.91
C GLU A 513 -22.32 -24.43 -5.22
N ALA A 514 -23.18 -23.42 -5.11
CA ALA A 514 -24.60 -23.54 -5.47
C ALA A 514 -24.78 -23.93 -6.96
N ALA A 515 -24.01 -23.34 -7.87
CA ALA A 515 -24.05 -23.71 -9.28
C ALA A 515 -23.57 -25.15 -9.54
N GLN A 516 -22.57 -25.63 -8.80
CA GLN A 516 -22.13 -27.02 -8.85
C GLN A 516 -23.19 -27.98 -8.33
N GLU A 517 -23.86 -27.68 -7.21
CA GLU A 517 -24.95 -28.50 -6.66
C GLU A 517 -26.14 -28.58 -7.62
N VAL A 518 -26.51 -27.46 -8.23
CA VAL A 518 -27.55 -27.42 -9.27
C VAL A 518 -27.14 -28.26 -10.48
N THR A 519 -25.88 -28.16 -10.93
CA THR A 519 -25.38 -28.98 -12.04
C THR A 519 -25.36 -30.47 -11.69
N ALA A 520 -24.99 -30.82 -10.46
CA ALA A 520 -24.97 -32.20 -9.97
C ALA A 520 -26.38 -32.79 -9.84
N SER A 521 -27.37 -32.00 -9.38
CA SER A 521 -28.77 -32.43 -9.30
C SER A 521 -29.40 -32.61 -10.68
N PHE A 522 -29.16 -31.70 -11.64
CA PHE A 522 -29.58 -31.91 -13.03
C PHE A 522 -28.87 -33.10 -13.68
N GLY A 523 -27.60 -33.37 -13.37
CA GLY A 523 -26.88 -34.55 -13.86
C GLY A 523 -27.48 -35.87 -13.36
N ALA A 524 -27.93 -35.93 -12.11
CA ALA A 524 -28.58 -37.10 -11.53
C ALA A 524 -30.02 -37.28 -12.02
N ASP A 525 -30.81 -36.20 -12.10
CA ASP A 525 -32.22 -36.24 -12.48
C ASP A 525 -32.46 -36.34 -14.00
N ALA A 526 -31.58 -35.76 -14.82
CA ALA A 526 -31.64 -35.92 -16.27
C ALA A 526 -31.23 -37.33 -16.71
N LEU A 527 -30.37 -38.03 -15.95
CA LEU A 527 -30.01 -39.43 -16.21
C LEU A 527 -31.05 -40.42 -15.69
N SER A 528 -31.69 -40.15 -14.54
CA SER A 528 -32.78 -41.00 -14.03
C SER A 528 -34.04 -40.89 -14.90
N GLY A 529 -34.38 -39.69 -15.38
CA GLY A 529 -35.48 -39.49 -16.32
C GLY A 529 -35.23 -40.06 -17.72
N LEU A 530 -33.97 -40.15 -18.17
CA LEU A 530 -33.61 -40.81 -19.44
C LEU A 530 -33.62 -42.34 -19.32
N LEU A 531 -33.28 -42.89 -18.15
CA LEU A 531 -33.29 -44.33 -17.91
C LEU A 531 -34.70 -44.90 -17.71
N ASP A 532 -35.63 -44.14 -17.12
CA ASP A 532 -37.04 -44.57 -16.97
C ASP A 532 -37.83 -44.59 -18.29
N VAL A 533 -37.35 -43.87 -19.31
CA VAL A 533 -37.95 -43.88 -20.67
C VAL A 533 -37.54 -45.13 -21.48
N PHE A 534 -36.50 -45.85 -21.06
CA PHE A 534 -36.05 -47.07 -21.74
C PHE A 534 -36.57 -48.38 -21.11
N ASP A 535 -37.28 -48.34 -19.98
CA ASP A 535 -37.73 -49.57 -19.29
C ASP A 535 -39.24 -49.88 -19.40
N TYR A 536 -39.90 -49.35 -20.43
CA TYR A 536 -41.26 -49.77 -20.80
C TYR A 536 -41.31 -50.43 -22.19
N GLY A 537 -40.94 -51.71 -22.22
CA GLY A 537 -41.47 -52.65 -23.20
C GLY A 537 -40.51 -53.71 -23.72
N SER A 538 -40.42 -54.86 -23.06
CA SER A 538 -40.32 -56.14 -23.79
C SER A 538 -40.80 -57.32 -22.96
N GLY A 539 -42.09 -57.65 -23.13
CA GLY A 539 -42.56 -59.01 -22.94
C GLY A 539 -42.25 -59.84 -24.19
N ALA A 540 -41.64 -61.00 -23.96
CA ALA A 540 -41.63 -62.20 -24.80
C ALA A 540 -40.82 -62.22 -26.12
N GLY A 541 -39.73 -63.00 -26.09
CA GLY A 541 -39.50 -64.09 -27.04
C GLY A 541 -38.34 -63.90 -28.02
N GLY A 542 -37.36 -64.82 -27.97
CA GLY A 542 -36.48 -65.08 -29.12
C GLY A 542 -35.01 -65.33 -28.78
N ASP A 543 -34.74 -66.51 -28.23
CA ASP A 543 -33.43 -67.17 -28.24
C ASP A 543 -32.91 -67.28 -29.68
N LEU A 544 -31.69 -66.82 -30.00
CA LEU A 544 -30.89 -67.19 -31.19
C LEU A 544 -29.54 -66.41 -31.25
N PHE A 545 -28.44 -67.14 -30.95
CA PHE A 545 -27.01 -66.84 -31.22
C PHE A 545 -26.38 -65.64 -30.46
N GLY A 546 -25.25 -65.76 -29.75
CA GLY A 546 -24.33 -66.87 -29.54
C GLY A 546 -23.33 -66.48 -28.45
N ALA A 547 -23.04 -67.42 -27.57
CA ALA A 547 -22.05 -67.28 -26.52
C ALA A 547 -20.63 -67.19 -27.12
N ALA A 548 -19.89 -66.15 -26.72
CA ALA A 548 -18.45 -66.08 -26.88
C ALA A 548 -17.80 -65.65 -25.56
N ALA A 549 -17.27 -66.67 -24.89
CA ALA A 549 -16.11 -66.70 -24.01
C ALA A 549 -15.73 -65.44 -23.21
N SER A 550 -15.82 -65.60 -21.88
CA SER A 550 -14.98 -64.93 -20.92
C SER A 550 -13.50 -65.13 -21.27
N ALA A 551 -12.81 -64.05 -21.63
CA ALA A 551 -11.37 -63.98 -21.69
C ALA A 551 -10.90 -62.97 -20.63
N GLU A 552 -10.10 -63.45 -19.68
CA GLU A 552 -9.33 -62.63 -18.77
C GLU A 552 -8.55 -61.57 -19.57
N PRO A 553 -8.56 -60.28 -19.17
CA PRO A 553 -7.72 -59.29 -19.80
C PRO A 553 -6.25 -59.55 -19.40
N PRO A 554 -5.30 -59.53 -20.36
CA PRO A 554 -3.88 -59.59 -20.05
C PRO A 554 -3.46 -58.31 -19.33
N ALA A 555 -2.49 -58.45 -18.42
CA ALA A 555 -1.90 -57.37 -17.65
C ALA A 555 -1.59 -56.13 -18.52
N THR A 556 -2.22 -55.01 -18.16
CA THR A 556 -2.04 -53.70 -18.77
C THR A 556 -0.58 -53.26 -18.66
N GLN A 557 0.04 -52.99 -19.82
CA GLN A 557 1.24 -52.15 -19.87
C GLN A 557 0.85 -50.74 -19.43
N ASN A 558 1.59 -50.22 -18.47
CA ASN A 558 1.42 -48.92 -17.82
C ASN A 558 1.69 -47.76 -18.78
N ASP A 559 0.64 -47.19 -19.40
CA ASP A 559 0.67 -45.94 -20.17
C ASP A 559 0.68 -44.70 -19.23
N PHE A 560 1.72 -44.57 -18.40
CA PHE A 560 1.94 -43.36 -17.60
C PHE A 560 2.89 -42.39 -18.32
N PRO A 561 2.70 -41.07 -18.20
CA PRO A 561 3.67 -40.09 -18.69
C PRO A 561 5.07 -40.37 -18.13
N ASP A 562 6.10 -40.22 -18.97
CA ASP A 562 7.50 -40.28 -18.52
C ASP A 562 7.72 -39.35 -17.31
N ASP A 563 8.50 -39.81 -16.33
CA ASP A 563 8.79 -39.11 -15.07
C ASP A 563 7.61 -39.00 -14.07
N THR A 564 6.67 -39.95 -14.12
CA THR A 564 5.60 -40.09 -13.12
C THR A 564 5.57 -41.46 -12.45
N TRP A 565 5.16 -41.48 -11.17
CA TRP A 565 5.06 -42.67 -10.34
C TRP A 565 3.83 -42.65 -9.45
N GLN A 566 3.27 -43.82 -9.18
CA GLN A 566 2.34 -44.03 -8.08
C GLN A 566 3.05 -44.77 -6.97
N VAL A 567 2.89 -44.31 -5.72
CA VAL A 567 3.52 -44.89 -4.53
C VAL A 567 2.43 -45.24 -3.53
N ARG A 568 2.48 -46.46 -2.99
CA ARG A 568 1.59 -46.90 -1.89
C ARG A 568 2.39 -47.67 -0.86
N GLY A 569 2.20 -47.32 0.42
CA GLY A 569 2.90 -47.98 1.54
C GLY A 569 4.43 -47.99 1.39
N GLY A 570 5.02 -46.85 1.00
CA GLY A 570 6.46 -46.71 0.83
C GLY A 570 7.05 -47.40 -0.41
N ARG A 571 6.23 -47.96 -1.29
CA ARG A 571 6.68 -48.66 -2.52
C ARG A 571 6.07 -48.07 -3.78
N VAL A 572 6.88 -47.99 -4.83
CA VAL A 572 6.43 -47.61 -6.18
C VAL A 572 5.57 -48.75 -6.74
N THR A 573 4.29 -48.48 -7.02
CA THR A 573 3.33 -49.44 -7.58
C THR A 573 3.14 -49.28 -9.08
N ALA A 574 3.40 -48.08 -9.62
CA ALA A 574 3.41 -47.80 -11.05
C ALA A 574 4.44 -46.72 -11.39
N GLY A 575 4.97 -46.74 -12.62
CA GLY A 575 6.06 -45.88 -13.08
C GLY A 575 7.39 -46.61 -13.25
N ARG A 576 8.39 -45.95 -13.84
CA ARG A 576 9.70 -46.53 -14.16
C ARG A 576 10.49 -46.88 -12.89
N GLU A 577 11.09 -48.05 -12.81
CA GLU A 577 11.94 -48.37 -11.66
C GLU A 577 13.25 -47.55 -11.66
N GLU A 578 13.32 -46.52 -10.81
CA GLU A 578 14.50 -45.69 -10.58
C GLU A 578 14.90 -45.68 -9.09
N PRO A 579 16.20 -45.72 -8.75
CA PRO A 579 16.66 -45.61 -7.36
C PRO A 579 16.17 -44.34 -6.64
N ALA A 580 16.11 -43.20 -7.36
CA ALA A 580 15.62 -41.94 -6.81
C ALA A 580 14.14 -42.05 -6.43
N ALA A 581 13.28 -42.60 -7.30
CA ALA A 581 11.86 -42.80 -7.01
C ALA A 581 11.62 -43.71 -5.80
N ARG A 582 12.47 -44.72 -5.55
CA ARG A 582 12.40 -45.54 -4.32
C ARG A 582 12.79 -44.75 -3.06
N GLY A 583 13.80 -43.89 -3.17
CA GLY A 583 14.18 -42.97 -2.08
C GLY A 583 13.03 -42.01 -1.74
N VAL A 584 12.38 -41.45 -2.75
CA VAL A 584 11.19 -40.61 -2.59
C VAL A 584 10.02 -41.40 -1.99
N ALA A 585 9.80 -42.63 -2.41
CA ALA A 585 8.75 -43.49 -1.84
C ALA A 585 8.93 -43.69 -0.32
N THR A 586 10.17 -43.85 0.14
CA THR A 586 10.49 -43.97 1.58
C THR A 586 10.24 -42.65 2.32
N LEU A 587 10.55 -41.51 1.69
CA LEU A 587 10.27 -40.19 2.24
C LEU A 587 8.76 -39.93 2.38
N LEU A 588 7.95 -40.39 1.41
CA LEU A 588 6.50 -40.23 1.43
C LEU A 588 5.82 -41.07 2.51
N GLU A 589 6.43 -42.18 2.93
CA GLU A 589 5.97 -42.92 4.11
C GLU A 589 6.07 -42.06 5.38
N GLN A 590 7.20 -41.36 5.56
CA GLN A 590 7.37 -40.41 6.67
C GLN A 590 6.42 -39.21 6.54
N ALA A 591 6.23 -38.69 5.33
CA ALA A 591 5.29 -37.60 5.07
C ALA A 591 3.84 -38.00 5.42
N THR A 592 3.46 -39.26 5.17
CA THR A 592 2.15 -39.81 5.54
C THR A 592 1.98 -39.86 7.06
N LEU A 593 3.01 -40.29 7.80
CA LEU A 593 2.98 -40.29 9.27
C LEU A 593 2.85 -38.89 9.88
N LEU A 594 3.38 -37.88 9.19
CA LEU A 594 3.28 -36.47 9.58
C LEU A 594 1.96 -35.81 9.15
N GLY A 595 1.06 -36.53 8.48
CA GLY A 595 -0.20 -36.00 7.98
C GLY A 595 -0.06 -35.05 6.78
N ALA A 596 1.06 -35.11 6.06
CA ALA A 596 1.25 -34.28 4.88
C ALA A 596 0.40 -34.78 3.70
N LEU A 597 -0.30 -33.85 3.03
CA LEU A 597 -1.13 -34.14 1.85
C LEU A 597 -0.38 -33.88 0.52
N SER A 598 0.70 -33.10 0.59
CA SER A 598 1.55 -32.76 -0.55
C SER A 598 2.99 -32.56 -0.12
N LEU A 599 3.94 -32.95 -0.96
CA LEU A 599 5.37 -32.77 -0.73
C LEU A 599 6.02 -32.20 -2.01
N ARG A 600 6.81 -31.14 -1.87
CA ARG A 600 7.59 -30.54 -2.97
C ARG A 600 9.01 -30.28 -2.50
N PHE A 601 9.99 -30.66 -3.31
CA PHE A 601 11.40 -30.42 -3.03
C PHE A 601 12.22 -30.47 -4.33
N GLU A 602 13.44 -29.97 -4.28
CA GLU A 602 14.37 -29.94 -5.41
C GLU A 602 15.64 -30.70 -5.06
N ASP A 603 16.20 -31.42 -6.03
CA ASP A 603 17.52 -32.05 -5.96
C ASP A 603 18.41 -31.53 -7.10
N GLU A 604 19.66 -31.98 -7.16
CA GLU A 604 20.64 -31.57 -8.20
C GLU A 604 20.21 -31.93 -9.64
N ARG A 605 19.16 -32.73 -9.80
CA ARG A 605 18.67 -33.27 -11.07
C ARG A 605 17.26 -32.78 -11.43
N GLY A 606 16.60 -32.00 -10.57
CA GLY A 606 15.32 -31.37 -10.86
C GLY A 606 14.40 -31.22 -9.65
N ALA A 607 13.16 -30.82 -9.92
CA ALA A 607 12.10 -30.69 -8.93
C ALA A 607 11.26 -31.97 -8.84
N TRP A 608 10.79 -32.27 -7.64
CA TRP A 608 9.86 -33.34 -7.33
C TRP A 608 8.58 -32.75 -6.73
N ALA A 609 7.43 -33.29 -7.14
CA ALA A 609 6.17 -33.02 -6.46
C ALA A 609 5.41 -34.32 -6.26
N ALA A 610 4.85 -34.47 -5.07
CA ALA A 610 3.99 -35.58 -4.70
C ALA A 610 2.70 -35.07 -4.06
N ARG A 611 1.59 -35.73 -4.37
CA ARG A 611 0.28 -35.43 -3.79
C ARG A 611 -0.46 -36.72 -3.45
N GLN A 612 -1.12 -36.74 -2.30
CA GLN A 612 -1.89 -37.90 -1.88
C GLN A 612 -3.15 -38.05 -2.76
N ASP A 613 -3.52 -39.30 -3.08
CA ASP A 613 -4.65 -39.64 -3.94
C ASP A 613 -5.99 -39.81 -3.16
N GLY A 614 -5.98 -39.58 -1.85
CA GLY A 614 -7.14 -39.76 -0.96
C GLY A 614 -7.42 -41.23 -0.56
N ALA A 615 -6.79 -42.20 -1.22
CA ALA A 615 -6.90 -43.64 -0.95
C ALA A 615 -5.64 -44.22 -0.26
N GLY A 616 -4.84 -43.36 0.38
CA GLY A 616 -3.59 -43.73 1.04
C GLY A 616 -2.41 -43.98 0.07
N GLY A 617 -2.56 -43.66 -1.21
CA GLY A 617 -1.49 -43.62 -2.20
C GLY A 617 -1.01 -42.21 -2.49
N TRP A 618 0.11 -42.11 -3.19
CA TRP A 618 0.75 -40.87 -3.61
C TRP A 618 0.98 -40.89 -5.11
N ARG A 619 0.64 -39.78 -5.77
CA ARG A 619 1.03 -39.49 -7.15
C ARG A 619 2.28 -38.63 -7.10
N VAL A 620 3.32 -39.03 -7.80
CA VAL A 620 4.65 -38.40 -7.79
C VAL A 620 5.04 -38.06 -9.22
N ALA A 621 5.55 -36.85 -9.44
CA ALA A 621 6.11 -36.44 -10.71
C ALA A 621 7.45 -35.74 -10.50
N ARG A 622 8.30 -35.79 -11.53
CA ARG A 622 9.57 -35.09 -11.57
C ARG A 622 9.65 -34.20 -12.82
N GLY A 623 10.25 -33.02 -12.68
CA GLY A 623 10.50 -32.10 -13.77
C GLY A 623 11.85 -31.39 -13.62
N PRO A 624 12.35 -30.70 -14.66
CA PRO A 624 13.63 -30.00 -14.58
C PRO A 624 13.62 -28.81 -13.61
N ASN A 625 12.46 -28.21 -13.33
CA ASN A 625 12.26 -27.20 -12.28
C ASN A 625 10.78 -27.18 -11.82
N ALA A 626 10.49 -26.48 -10.71
CA ALA A 626 9.14 -26.44 -10.15
C ALA A 626 8.07 -25.89 -11.12
N GLY A 627 8.40 -24.87 -11.94
CA GLY A 627 7.46 -24.28 -12.89
C GLY A 627 7.03 -25.24 -13.99
N THR A 628 7.99 -25.90 -14.63
CA THR A 628 7.73 -26.91 -15.68
C THR A 628 6.99 -28.14 -15.17
N LEU A 629 7.16 -28.48 -13.89
CA LEU A 629 6.47 -29.60 -13.25
C LEU A 629 4.98 -29.29 -13.09
N ASP A 630 4.64 -28.09 -12.61
CA ASP A 630 3.25 -27.67 -12.45
C ASP A 630 2.53 -27.54 -13.81
N ASP A 631 3.20 -26.99 -14.83
CA ASP A 631 2.63 -26.87 -16.18
C ASP A 631 2.35 -28.23 -16.82
N ARG A 632 3.24 -29.20 -16.64
CA ARG A 632 3.17 -30.50 -17.33
C ARG A 632 2.37 -31.55 -16.55
N PHE A 633 2.47 -31.55 -15.22
CA PHE A 633 1.92 -32.61 -14.37
C PHE A 633 0.98 -32.10 -13.27
N GLY A 634 0.77 -30.78 -13.14
CA GLY A 634 -0.10 -30.22 -12.09
C GLY A 634 -1.54 -30.75 -12.14
N GLY A 635 -2.10 -30.90 -13.36
CA GLY A 635 -3.40 -31.52 -13.56
C GLY A 635 -3.44 -32.98 -13.10
N TRP A 636 -2.48 -33.79 -13.54
CA TRP A 636 -2.39 -35.21 -13.18
C TRP A 636 -2.13 -35.43 -11.68
N LEU A 637 -1.29 -34.60 -11.04
CA LEU A 637 -1.06 -34.67 -9.60
C LEU A 637 -2.33 -34.37 -8.81
N ALA A 638 -3.17 -33.46 -9.31
CA ALA A 638 -4.44 -33.08 -8.70
C ALA A 638 -5.55 -34.13 -8.92
N THR A 639 -5.73 -34.63 -10.14
CA THR A 639 -6.88 -35.48 -10.51
C THR A 639 -6.54 -36.94 -10.74
N GLY A 640 -5.30 -37.26 -11.11
CA GLY A 640 -4.86 -38.61 -11.51
C GLY A 640 -5.20 -38.97 -12.96
N GLU A 641 -5.87 -38.09 -13.70
CA GLU A 641 -6.23 -38.30 -15.10
C GLU A 641 -5.10 -37.83 -16.02
N VAL A 642 -4.69 -38.70 -16.95
CA VAL A 642 -3.76 -38.35 -18.02
C VAL A 642 -4.58 -37.62 -19.08
N ARG A 643 -4.34 -36.31 -19.31
CA ARG A 643 -4.88 -35.63 -20.49
C ARG A 643 -4.29 -36.32 -21.73
N GLN A 644 -5.15 -36.94 -22.53
CA GLN A 644 -4.79 -37.43 -23.86
C GLN A 644 -4.49 -36.28 -24.82
#